data_AF-A0AAE1FUF1-F1
#
_entry.id   AF-A0AAE1FUF1-F1
#
_cell.length_a   1.000
_cell.length_b   1.000
_cell.length_c   1.000
_cell.angle_alpha   90.00
_cell.angle_beta   90.00
_cell.angle_gamma   90.00
#
_symmetry.space_group_name_H-M   'P 1'
#
loop_
_entity.id
_entity.type
_entity.pdbx_description
1 polymer ?
#
loop_
_entity_poly.entity_id
_entity_poly.type
_entity_poly.pdbx_seq_one_letter_code
_entity_poly.pdbx_strand_id
1 'polypeptide(L)'
;MWSFEGDYRRKPQQRLGGASRSRNIERIDLLNQLKNDREERERQRRREAAAVTLQAWTRGVLSQRDTRCHLRRQCDALLSSIKTMGISEATVTKLIALLIRIFSPKEDSERLLAVCQLIIREQQLLSGWICGSLLRWTHLLPRLANMALKLVTHPKPASGGKTTVPHASALRLLEIIMAPNSWTTKLSQQQQQLFLTSLYFHLIRNGYYHQIVDLIVTRVPEVYESSEMPPTPLADSLFHLLMKPLAFASTLSDKTLLCRAVEEVCQQVLGQAVHSQICHYVLPCLAATTEYQLPLDKVVAVLGVRSSPLLQTCPAPALLYSLLTLVHSTAEFSNAQSLCNYLQAIGELVGGVTAFLTSNDVEDDSDSDDDDMMDSIKPLDPVLCKLAEECVNVVNSTEHVGWLLSHVERQVSPEVLLHFSRLTHHLLTSPSVQLHQCRLLYSVVARRQLLRSMWVVLSSLQQGAPLPSTNTTNSAAFGVRGPPLLQVLARGSPLAPSERDTLVPLLSTFCATLTAVLSTLHDSEILGPKDDTEQQHFQMTCQSHFPFSVEELVKMSASLRDVCVGLVELAHPDMRISAVTDISYKTMWAHCFKVCVGVVRQIHLRDTRRMFCPEGHWLSPCVSLPLGNCQTTSFVPRTNRRQRQLFTPQRWLTRDELETEGPPLSLHEMRRATILQEIPFVIPFETRTQVFSTLVVTNRSASQMRADFNEGPMINVAIRRTHLYEDAFDKLSPNNEPNLRLRMRVHLMNAAGLNEAGIDGGGIFREFLSELLKTAFDPTRGFFLLTRENTLYPNPGAHLIAEDYQTHYFFIGRMLGKALYENLLVDIPLAGFFLSKLLGRSSSSVEFHHLDSMDPELCRSLLELKTYQDDVLDLGLDFTVLNSDLGQNTVEELIPNGSNIAVTNENRIEYIYRMADYKLNKQIAKQSQAFKNGVRDVVPLEWLQMFDWKELQMLVSGASIPIDLTDLMENTRYGGEYNAEHPTILAFWKVLRCFGETQKRQLLKFVTSCSRPPLLGFKELHPPFCIQPSGSEDRLPTASTCMNLLKLPEYKNEHTLREKLHYAITSGAGFELS
;
A
#
# COMPACT_ATOMS: atom_id res chain seq x y z
N MET A 1 62.04 -51.17 -15.82
CA MET A 1 61.18 -51.37 -14.63
C MET A 1 59.79 -50.90 -14.96
N TRP A 2 58.83 -51.84 -14.92
CA TRP A 2 57.39 -51.58 -15.06
C TRP A 2 56.87 -50.93 -13.77
N SER A 3 55.98 -49.94 -13.85
CA SER A 3 55.08 -49.63 -12.74
C SER A 3 53.88 -50.57 -12.80
N PHE A 4 53.29 -50.85 -11.65
CA PHE A 4 52.21 -51.81 -11.43
C PHE A 4 50.90 -51.48 -12.20
N GLU A 5 50.86 -50.36 -12.93
CA GLU A 5 49.69 -49.86 -13.67
C GLU A 5 49.83 -49.94 -15.20
N GLY A 6 50.92 -50.52 -15.74
CA GLY A 6 51.04 -50.81 -17.17
C GLY A 6 51.25 -49.60 -18.10
N ASP A 7 51.42 -48.39 -17.55
CA ASP A 7 51.66 -47.20 -18.36
C ASP A 7 53.11 -47.11 -18.87
N TYR A 8 53.24 -46.96 -20.19
CA TYR A 8 54.49 -46.81 -20.91
C TYR A 8 55.17 -45.48 -20.50
N ARG A 9 56.17 -45.52 -19.59
CA ARG A 9 57.01 -44.35 -19.29
C ARG A 9 57.70 -43.87 -20.56
N ARG A 10 57.17 -42.82 -21.20
CA ARG A 10 57.87 -42.13 -22.30
C ARG A 10 59.13 -41.45 -21.74
N LYS A 11 60.28 -41.68 -22.40
CA LYS A 11 61.55 -41.03 -22.05
C LYS A 11 61.35 -39.50 -22.01
N PRO A 12 61.84 -38.78 -20.99
CA PRO A 12 61.76 -37.32 -20.96
C PRO A 12 62.54 -36.75 -22.17
N GLN A 13 61.86 -36.09 -23.08
CA GLN A 13 62.51 -35.26 -24.09
C GLN A 13 63.02 -33.98 -23.41
N GLN A 14 64.24 -34.03 -22.89
CA GLN A 14 64.96 -32.81 -22.54
C GLN A 14 65.50 -32.18 -23.83
N ARG A 15 64.99 -30.99 -24.16
CA ARG A 15 65.62 -30.14 -25.19
C ARG A 15 66.92 -29.58 -24.62
N LEU A 16 68.03 -30.30 -24.82
CA LEU A 16 69.39 -29.79 -24.62
C LEU A 16 69.85 -29.10 -25.91
N GLY A 17 69.30 -27.92 -26.17
CA GLY A 17 69.74 -27.04 -27.26
C GLY A 17 70.15 -25.70 -26.67
N GLY A 18 71.45 -25.55 -26.40
CA GLY A 18 72.04 -24.32 -25.88
C GLY A 18 72.12 -23.21 -26.93
N ALA A 19 71.97 -21.98 -26.44
CA ALA A 19 72.58 -20.73 -26.90
C ALA A 19 72.84 -20.57 -28.41
N SER A 20 71.98 -19.80 -29.08
CA SER A 20 72.41 -18.78 -30.05
C SER A 20 71.22 -17.98 -30.57
N ARG A 21 70.84 -16.94 -29.82
CA ARG A 21 70.47 -15.62 -30.37
C ARG A 21 70.18 -14.68 -29.22
N SER A 22 71.02 -13.66 -29.13
CA SER A 22 70.82 -12.45 -28.31
C SER A 22 69.39 -11.95 -28.45
N ARG A 23 68.58 -12.13 -27.41
CA ARG A 23 67.44 -11.29 -27.12
C ARG A 23 67.56 -10.93 -25.64
N ASN A 24 67.68 -9.63 -25.35
CA ASN A 24 67.48 -9.09 -24.02
C ASN A 24 66.01 -9.33 -23.64
N ILE A 25 65.70 -10.52 -23.13
CA ILE A 25 64.38 -10.88 -22.62
C ILE A 25 64.51 -10.83 -21.11
N GLU A 26 63.73 -9.96 -20.48
CA GLU A 26 63.74 -9.80 -19.03
C GLU A 26 63.37 -11.13 -18.35
N ARG A 27 63.95 -11.38 -17.16
CA ARG A 27 63.72 -12.62 -16.38
C ARG A 27 62.23 -12.94 -16.20
N ILE A 28 61.38 -11.91 -16.16
CA ILE A 28 59.93 -11.99 -16.03
C ILE A 28 59.30 -12.61 -17.28
N ASP A 29 59.71 -12.22 -18.48
CA ASP A 29 59.18 -12.74 -19.73
C ASP A 29 59.55 -14.22 -19.95
N LEU A 30 60.75 -14.62 -19.53
CA LEU A 30 61.19 -16.01 -19.59
C LEU A 30 60.42 -16.89 -18.59
N LEU A 31 60.10 -16.35 -17.40
CA LEU A 31 59.23 -17.00 -16.43
C LEU A 31 57.79 -17.12 -16.95
N ASN A 32 57.28 -16.10 -17.64
CA ASN A 32 55.95 -16.12 -18.27
C ASN A 32 55.87 -17.14 -19.41
N GLN A 33 56.90 -17.24 -20.25
CA GLN A 33 56.98 -18.28 -21.29
C GLN A 33 57.03 -19.68 -20.67
N LEU A 34 57.85 -19.91 -19.64
CA LEU A 34 57.88 -21.20 -18.94
C LEU A 34 56.55 -21.53 -18.25
N LYS A 35 55.81 -20.52 -17.78
CA LYS A 35 54.45 -20.68 -17.22
C LYS A 35 53.46 -21.08 -18.32
N ASN A 36 53.46 -20.36 -19.45
CA ASN A 36 52.60 -20.69 -20.60
C ASN A 36 52.88 -22.10 -21.14
N ASP A 37 54.15 -22.51 -21.23
CA ASP A 37 54.55 -23.86 -21.63
C ASP A 37 54.12 -24.93 -20.61
N ARG A 38 54.04 -24.60 -19.32
CA ARG A 38 53.49 -25.49 -18.29
C ARG A 38 51.98 -25.63 -18.44
N GLU A 39 51.28 -24.52 -18.64
CA GLU A 39 49.83 -24.49 -18.86
C GLU A 39 49.43 -25.23 -20.14
N GLU A 40 50.20 -25.11 -21.23
CA GLU A 40 49.99 -25.89 -22.45
C GLU A 40 50.14 -27.40 -22.22
N ARG A 41 51.19 -27.82 -21.50
CA ARG A 41 51.37 -29.23 -21.14
C ARG A 41 50.28 -29.75 -20.21
N GLU A 42 49.74 -28.91 -19.34
CA GLU A 42 48.61 -29.28 -18.50
C GLU A 42 47.30 -29.37 -19.30
N ARG A 43 47.06 -28.42 -20.22
CA ARG A 43 45.94 -28.45 -21.17
C ARG A 43 45.97 -29.69 -22.04
N GLN A 44 47.15 -30.10 -22.50
CA GLN A 44 47.32 -31.31 -23.30
C GLN A 44 47.07 -32.58 -22.48
N ARG A 45 47.55 -32.64 -21.23
CA ARG A 45 47.21 -33.73 -20.30
C ARG A 45 45.71 -33.82 -20.02
N ARG A 46 45.03 -32.69 -19.84
CA ARG A 46 43.56 -32.65 -19.68
C ARG A 46 42.84 -33.14 -20.93
N ARG A 47 43.31 -32.77 -22.14
CA ARG A 47 42.76 -33.27 -23.42
C ARG A 47 42.94 -34.78 -23.56
N GLU A 48 44.11 -35.32 -23.25
CA GLU A 48 44.38 -36.76 -23.29
C GLU A 48 43.54 -37.53 -22.26
N ALA A 49 43.46 -37.03 -21.03
CA ALA A 49 42.60 -37.60 -19.99
C ALA A 49 41.13 -37.59 -20.41
N ALA A 50 40.62 -36.47 -20.93
CA ALA A 50 39.26 -36.36 -21.46
C ALA A 50 39.02 -37.34 -22.62
N ALA A 51 39.99 -37.53 -23.52
CA ALA A 51 39.89 -38.50 -24.60
C ALA A 51 39.77 -39.94 -24.07
N VAL A 52 40.53 -40.31 -23.04
CA VAL A 52 40.43 -41.63 -22.39
C VAL A 52 39.06 -41.80 -21.71
N THR A 53 38.55 -40.78 -21.03
CA THR A 53 37.21 -40.82 -20.42
C THR A 53 36.12 -40.99 -21.49
N LEU A 54 36.21 -40.25 -22.59
CA LEU A 54 35.29 -40.38 -23.72
C LEU A 54 35.35 -41.77 -24.36
N GLN A 55 36.54 -42.34 -24.53
CA GLN A 55 36.74 -43.70 -25.04
C GLN A 55 36.18 -44.78 -24.09
N ALA A 56 36.41 -44.64 -22.78
CA ALA A 56 35.86 -45.55 -21.79
C ALA A 56 34.32 -45.49 -21.77
N TRP A 57 33.75 -44.28 -21.84
CA TRP A 57 32.31 -44.07 -21.90
C TRP A 57 31.71 -44.67 -23.18
N THR A 58 32.30 -44.43 -24.35
CA THR A 58 31.83 -45.01 -25.63
C THR A 58 31.91 -46.53 -25.64
N ARG A 59 32.99 -47.15 -25.14
CA ARG A 59 33.07 -48.62 -24.98
C ARG A 59 31.95 -49.14 -24.06
N GLY A 60 31.67 -48.43 -22.97
CA GLY A 60 30.56 -48.73 -22.06
C GLY A 60 29.19 -48.67 -22.74
N VAL A 61 28.93 -47.61 -23.52
CA VAL A 61 27.67 -47.43 -24.26
C VAL A 61 27.49 -48.52 -25.33
N LEU A 62 28.54 -48.88 -26.06
CA LEU A 62 28.50 -49.96 -27.06
C LEU A 62 28.18 -51.31 -26.41
N SER A 63 28.85 -51.65 -25.30
CA SER A 63 28.58 -52.89 -24.55
C SER A 63 27.15 -52.95 -23.99
N GLN A 64 26.63 -51.83 -23.47
CA GLN A 64 25.23 -51.72 -23.04
C GLN A 64 24.24 -51.91 -24.19
N ARG A 65 24.57 -51.43 -25.39
CA ARG A 65 23.75 -51.60 -26.59
C ARG A 65 23.71 -53.06 -27.03
N ASP A 66 24.86 -53.73 -27.07
CA ASP A 66 24.97 -55.14 -27.48
C ASP A 66 24.25 -56.07 -26.50
N THR A 67 24.42 -55.86 -25.19
CA THR A 67 23.73 -56.63 -24.15
C THR A 67 22.21 -56.43 -24.19
N ARG A 68 21.72 -55.19 -24.39
CA ARG A 68 20.29 -54.94 -24.60
C ARG A 68 19.75 -55.60 -25.87
N CYS A 69 20.51 -55.59 -26.97
CA CYS A 69 20.13 -56.27 -28.21
C CYS A 69 20.01 -57.79 -27.99
N HIS A 70 20.94 -58.40 -27.27
CA HIS A 70 20.88 -59.81 -26.91
C HIS A 70 19.64 -60.15 -26.06
N LEU A 71 19.38 -59.36 -25.02
CA LEU A 71 18.20 -59.54 -24.16
C LEU A 71 16.87 -59.36 -24.92
N ARG A 72 16.80 -58.45 -25.92
CA ARG A 72 15.62 -58.31 -26.79
C ARG A 72 15.34 -59.57 -27.61
N ARG A 73 16.38 -60.17 -28.20
CA ARG A 73 16.25 -61.43 -28.95
C ARG A 73 15.74 -62.56 -28.06
N GLN A 74 16.19 -62.63 -26.81
CA GLN A 74 15.66 -63.59 -25.84
C GLN A 74 14.18 -63.34 -25.52
N CYS A 75 13.76 -62.08 -25.39
CA CYS A 75 12.37 -61.71 -25.18
C CYS A 75 11.48 -62.11 -26.38
N ASP A 76 11.93 -61.83 -27.60
CA ASP A 76 11.23 -62.18 -28.84
C ASP A 76 11.10 -63.70 -29.01
N ALA A 77 12.15 -64.45 -28.69
CA ALA A 77 12.12 -65.91 -28.69
C ALA A 77 11.06 -66.45 -27.69
N LEU A 78 11.02 -65.90 -26.48
CA LEU A 78 10.01 -66.29 -25.48
C LEU A 78 8.59 -65.93 -25.92
N LEU A 79 8.37 -64.73 -26.48
CA LEU A 79 7.06 -64.32 -27.02
C LEU A 79 6.59 -65.25 -28.15
N SER A 80 7.50 -65.70 -29.01
CA SER A 80 7.17 -66.68 -30.07
C SER A 80 6.83 -68.07 -29.50
N SER A 81 7.55 -68.52 -28.47
CA SER A 81 7.31 -69.83 -27.83
C SER A 81 5.96 -69.90 -27.10
N ILE A 82 5.50 -68.78 -26.53
CA ILE A 82 4.21 -68.69 -25.82
C ILE A 82 3.04 -68.80 -26.79
N LYS A 83 3.18 -68.29 -28.03
CA LYS A 83 2.16 -68.47 -29.07
C LYS A 83 1.96 -69.94 -29.46
N THR A 84 2.95 -70.81 -29.22
CA THR A 84 2.94 -72.21 -29.64
C THR A 84 2.68 -73.23 -28.53
N MET A 85 3.06 -72.97 -27.27
CA MET A 85 3.12 -74.00 -26.20
C MET A 85 2.16 -73.76 -25.01
N GLY A 86 1.37 -72.67 -25.03
CA GLY A 86 0.52 -72.30 -23.88
C GLY A 86 1.31 -71.63 -22.73
N ILE A 87 0.58 -71.09 -21.76
CA ILE A 87 1.10 -70.11 -20.79
C ILE A 87 1.40 -70.77 -19.44
N SER A 88 2.56 -70.47 -18.84
CA SER A 88 2.93 -70.89 -17.48
C SER A 88 3.42 -69.72 -16.62
N GLU A 89 3.20 -69.76 -15.30
CA GLU A 89 3.62 -68.70 -14.37
C GLU A 89 5.12 -68.36 -14.48
N ALA A 90 5.96 -69.38 -14.64
CA ALA A 90 7.41 -69.24 -14.76
C ALA A 90 7.86 -68.54 -16.06
N THR A 91 7.10 -68.65 -17.14
CA THR A 91 7.42 -67.99 -18.41
C THR A 91 7.00 -66.53 -18.39
N VAL A 92 5.81 -66.21 -17.86
CA VAL A 92 5.32 -64.83 -17.72
C VAL A 92 6.20 -64.02 -16.76
N THR A 93 6.59 -64.58 -15.62
CA THR A 93 7.48 -63.89 -14.65
C THR A 93 8.85 -63.57 -15.25
N LYS A 94 9.46 -64.49 -15.99
CA LYS A 94 10.72 -64.25 -16.71
C LYS A 94 10.57 -63.18 -17.79
N LEU A 95 9.44 -63.17 -18.50
CA LEU A 95 9.17 -62.21 -19.57
C LEU A 95 9.00 -60.79 -18.99
N ILE A 96 8.24 -60.62 -17.90
CA ILE A 96 8.11 -59.34 -17.20
C ILE A 96 9.47 -58.88 -16.64
N ALA A 97 10.27 -59.79 -16.07
CA ALA A 97 11.59 -59.47 -15.55
C ALA A 97 12.59 -59.03 -16.65
N LEU A 98 12.53 -59.65 -17.83
CA LEU A 98 13.33 -59.24 -19.00
C LEU A 98 12.87 -57.87 -19.51
N LEU A 99 11.56 -57.65 -19.62
CA LEU A 99 11.01 -56.35 -20.02
C LEU A 99 11.44 -55.22 -19.08
N ILE A 100 11.39 -55.42 -17.76
CA ILE A 100 11.84 -54.43 -16.78
C ILE A 100 13.31 -54.01 -17.01
N ARG A 101 14.17 -54.91 -17.51
CA ARG A 101 15.60 -54.63 -17.76
C ARG A 101 15.88 -53.94 -19.10
N ILE A 102 15.00 -54.12 -20.08
CA ILE A 102 15.21 -53.72 -21.47
C ILE A 102 14.40 -52.47 -21.83
N PHE A 103 13.29 -52.24 -21.13
CA PHE A 103 12.23 -51.33 -21.55
C PHE A 103 12.73 -49.94 -21.97
N SER A 104 12.54 -49.65 -23.25
CA SER A 104 12.67 -48.32 -23.83
C SER A 104 11.40 -47.99 -24.62
N PRO A 105 10.75 -46.83 -24.38
CA PRO A 105 9.45 -46.52 -24.99
C PRO A 105 9.51 -46.42 -26.53
N LYS A 106 10.69 -46.10 -27.09
CA LYS A 106 10.89 -45.94 -28.54
C LYS A 106 11.04 -47.27 -29.30
N GLU A 107 11.61 -48.30 -28.68
CA GLU A 107 12.01 -49.55 -29.37
C GLU A 107 11.25 -50.80 -28.91
N ASP A 108 10.61 -50.78 -27.73
CA ASP A 108 10.02 -51.96 -27.10
C ASP A 108 8.50 -51.89 -26.88
N SER A 109 7.82 -50.94 -27.55
CA SER A 109 6.37 -50.72 -27.43
C SER A 109 5.53 -51.90 -27.90
N GLU A 110 5.87 -52.49 -29.05
CA GLU A 110 5.18 -53.68 -29.60
C GLU A 110 5.32 -54.90 -28.69
N ARG A 111 6.50 -55.09 -28.08
CA ARG A 111 6.76 -56.18 -27.13
C ARG A 111 5.93 -56.03 -25.87
N LEU A 112 5.81 -54.82 -25.32
CA LEU A 112 4.98 -54.58 -24.14
C LEU A 112 3.50 -54.78 -24.46
N LEU A 113 3.01 -54.31 -25.61
CA LEU A 113 1.61 -54.48 -26.01
C LEU A 113 1.23 -55.95 -26.17
N ALA A 114 2.11 -56.76 -26.76
CA ALA A 114 1.91 -58.20 -26.84
C ALA A 114 1.77 -58.82 -25.45
N VAL A 115 2.55 -58.37 -24.46
CA VAL A 115 2.47 -58.84 -23.07
C VAL A 115 1.21 -58.34 -22.37
N CYS A 116 0.81 -57.08 -22.57
CA CYS A 116 -0.44 -56.54 -22.04
C CYS A 116 -1.65 -57.34 -22.57
N GLN A 117 -1.67 -57.68 -23.86
CA GLN A 117 -2.73 -58.48 -24.48
C GLN A 117 -2.77 -59.92 -23.93
N LEU A 118 -1.60 -60.54 -23.69
CA LEU A 118 -1.52 -61.85 -23.05
C LEU A 118 -2.07 -61.82 -21.62
N ILE A 119 -1.75 -60.78 -20.85
CA ILE A 119 -2.25 -60.62 -19.47
C ILE A 119 -3.76 -60.36 -19.45
N ILE A 120 -4.29 -59.57 -20.38
CA ILE A 120 -5.73 -59.31 -20.49
C ILE A 120 -6.49 -60.59 -20.84
N ARG A 121 -5.96 -61.40 -21.78
CA ARG A 121 -6.59 -62.67 -22.20
C ARG A 121 -6.72 -63.68 -21.06
N GLU A 122 -5.80 -63.65 -20.10
CA GLU A 122 -5.70 -64.62 -19.00
C GLU A 122 -6.10 -64.04 -17.62
N GLN A 123 -6.94 -63.00 -17.59
CA GLN A 123 -7.35 -62.29 -16.37
C GLN A 123 -7.81 -63.22 -15.22
N GLN A 124 -8.46 -64.36 -15.53
CA GLN A 124 -8.96 -65.31 -14.53
C GLN A 124 -7.89 -66.18 -13.86
N LEU A 125 -6.73 -66.37 -14.49
CA LEU A 125 -5.59 -67.14 -13.94
C LEU A 125 -4.64 -66.26 -13.12
N LEU A 126 -4.62 -64.95 -13.40
CA LEU A 126 -3.78 -63.97 -12.72
C LEU A 126 -4.02 -63.93 -11.19
N SER A 127 -5.27 -64.02 -10.76
CA SER A 127 -5.62 -64.08 -9.33
C SER A 127 -5.08 -65.34 -8.65
N GLY A 128 -4.98 -66.46 -9.38
CA GLY A 128 -4.40 -67.71 -8.90
C GLY A 128 -2.87 -67.66 -8.75
N TRP A 129 -2.17 -66.99 -9.66
CA TRP A 129 -0.71 -66.80 -9.58
C TRP A 129 -0.29 -65.87 -8.43
N ILE A 130 -1.11 -64.86 -8.12
CA ILE A 130 -0.87 -63.96 -6.98
C ILE A 130 -1.01 -64.72 -5.65
N CYS A 131 -1.97 -65.64 -5.53
CA CYS A 131 -2.08 -66.53 -4.36
C CYS A 131 -0.85 -67.43 -4.18
N GLY A 132 -0.22 -67.87 -5.28
CA GLY A 132 0.99 -68.71 -5.25
C GLY A 132 2.27 -67.97 -4.84
N SER A 133 2.42 -66.68 -5.20
CA SER A 133 3.65 -65.92 -4.89
C SER A 133 3.43 -64.41 -4.69
N LEU A 134 2.65 -64.02 -3.68
CA LEU A 134 2.25 -62.63 -3.36
C LEU A 134 3.42 -61.62 -3.41
N LEU A 135 4.55 -61.92 -2.76
CA LEU A 135 5.75 -61.06 -2.71
C LEU A 135 6.40 -60.78 -4.06
N ARG A 136 6.28 -61.67 -5.04
CA ARG A 136 6.87 -61.47 -6.38
C ARG A 136 5.96 -60.60 -7.23
N TRP A 137 4.66 -60.84 -7.16
CA TRP A 137 3.66 -60.13 -7.95
C TRP A 137 3.40 -58.70 -7.44
N THR A 138 3.57 -58.42 -6.14
CA THR A 138 3.58 -57.06 -5.58
C THR A 138 4.70 -56.18 -6.14
N HIS A 139 5.79 -56.76 -6.65
CA HIS A 139 6.89 -55.99 -7.27
C HIS A 139 6.82 -55.94 -8.80
N LEU A 140 6.39 -57.04 -9.44
CA LEU A 140 6.37 -57.16 -10.89
C LEU A 140 5.20 -56.40 -11.53
N LEU A 141 4.00 -56.50 -10.95
CA LEU A 141 2.79 -55.93 -11.55
C LEU A 141 2.77 -54.38 -11.50
N PRO A 142 3.15 -53.72 -10.39
CA PRO A 142 3.19 -52.24 -10.36
C PRO A 142 4.24 -51.65 -11.32
N ARG A 143 5.35 -52.34 -11.53
CA ARG A 143 6.38 -51.93 -12.52
C ARG A 143 5.86 -52.08 -13.94
N LEU A 144 5.11 -53.14 -14.22
CA LEU A 144 4.47 -53.35 -15.52
C LEU A 144 3.39 -52.30 -15.78
N ALA A 145 2.56 -51.97 -14.79
CA ALA A 145 1.59 -50.88 -14.87
C ALA A 145 2.27 -49.52 -15.16
N ASN A 146 3.39 -49.22 -14.49
CA ASN A 146 4.17 -48.00 -14.76
C ASN A 146 4.76 -47.99 -16.19
N MET A 147 5.27 -49.12 -16.69
CA MET A 147 5.74 -49.23 -18.08
C MET A 147 4.58 -49.04 -19.09
N ALA A 148 3.40 -49.60 -18.78
CA ALA A 148 2.21 -49.42 -19.60
C ALA A 148 1.80 -47.94 -19.65
N LEU A 149 1.77 -47.24 -18.51
CA LEU A 149 1.49 -45.80 -18.45
C LEU A 149 2.49 -44.98 -19.27
N LYS A 150 3.80 -45.24 -19.13
CA LYS A 150 4.85 -44.56 -19.90
C LYS A 150 4.76 -44.77 -21.41
N LEU A 151 4.18 -45.88 -21.87
CA LEU A 151 3.92 -46.09 -23.30
C LEU A 151 2.75 -45.26 -23.81
N VAL A 152 1.73 -45.02 -22.97
CA VAL A 152 0.57 -44.24 -23.39
C VAL A 152 0.93 -42.75 -23.45
N THR A 153 1.79 -42.26 -22.55
CA THR A 153 2.19 -40.84 -22.47
C THR A 153 3.22 -40.41 -23.53
N HIS A 154 4.16 -41.27 -23.93
CA HIS A 154 5.18 -40.93 -24.95
C HIS A 154 4.98 -41.74 -26.25
N PRO A 155 4.04 -41.33 -27.12
CA PRO A 155 3.86 -42.00 -28.41
C PRO A 155 5.06 -41.74 -29.33
N LYS A 156 5.46 -42.77 -30.07
CA LYS A 156 6.43 -42.68 -31.16
C LYS A 156 5.84 -41.74 -32.25
N PRO A 157 6.51 -40.65 -32.68
CA PRO A 157 6.10 -39.93 -33.88
C PRO A 157 6.22 -40.90 -35.07
N ALA A 158 5.12 -41.11 -35.79
CA ALA A 158 5.04 -42.08 -36.86
C ALA A 158 5.99 -41.68 -38.00
N SER A 159 7.12 -42.38 -38.15
CA SER A 159 7.87 -42.37 -39.39
C SER A 159 7.17 -43.29 -40.39
N GLY A 160 6.34 -42.70 -41.27
CA GLY A 160 5.70 -43.42 -42.39
C GLY A 160 4.30 -43.93 -42.06
N GLY A 161 3.33 -43.56 -42.90
CA GLY A 161 1.90 -43.69 -42.66
C GLY A 161 1.39 -45.12 -42.47
N LYS A 162 0.29 -45.20 -41.71
CA LYS A 162 -0.61 -46.33 -41.47
C LYS A 162 -0.11 -47.41 -40.50
N THR A 163 -0.14 -47.10 -39.20
CA THR A 163 -0.83 -47.89 -38.16
C THR A 163 -0.80 -47.09 -36.86
N THR A 164 -1.95 -46.57 -36.42
CA THR A 164 -2.13 -46.11 -35.04
C THR A 164 -1.94 -47.33 -34.13
N VAL A 165 -0.91 -47.32 -33.30
CA VAL A 165 -0.67 -48.39 -32.31
C VAL A 165 -1.95 -48.53 -31.45
N PRO A 166 -2.50 -49.74 -31.22
CA PRO A 166 -3.72 -49.92 -30.42
C PRO A 166 -3.42 -49.70 -28.92
N HIS A 167 -3.63 -48.48 -28.43
CA HIS A 167 -3.40 -48.08 -27.03
C HIS A 167 -4.47 -48.64 -26.06
N ALA A 168 -5.61 -49.11 -26.59
CA ALA A 168 -6.73 -49.64 -25.82
C ALA A 168 -6.32 -50.80 -24.91
N SER A 169 -5.37 -51.65 -25.32
CA SER A 169 -4.89 -52.77 -24.49
C SER A 169 -4.04 -52.33 -23.30
N ALA A 170 -3.33 -51.21 -23.38
CA ALA A 170 -2.58 -50.70 -22.23
C ALA A 170 -3.51 -50.05 -21.20
N LEU A 171 -4.48 -49.25 -21.66
CA LEU A 171 -5.49 -48.61 -20.80
C LEU A 171 -6.42 -49.65 -20.16
N ARG A 172 -6.87 -50.66 -20.92
CA ARG A 172 -7.71 -51.73 -20.37
C ARG A 172 -6.99 -52.57 -19.32
N LEU A 173 -5.69 -52.81 -19.51
CA LEU A 173 -4.86 -53.48 -18.51
C LEU A 173 -4.79 -52.67 -17.20
N LEU A 174 -4.58 -51.35 -17.30
CA LEU A 174 -4.55 -50.47 -16.12
C LEU A 174 -5.90 -50.45 -15.40
N GLU A 175 -6.99 -50.38 -16.16
CA GLU A 175 -8.34 -50.43 -15.61
C GLU A 175 -8.62 -51.73 -14.85
N ILE A 176 -8.19 -52.88 -15.40
CA ILE A 176 -8.33 -54.21 -14.78
C ILE A 176 -7.47 -54.32 -13.52
N ILE A 177 -6.20 -53.90 -13.58
CA ILE A 177 -5.26 -54.02 -12.47
C ILE A 177 -5.68 -53.14 -11.29
N MET A 178 -6.17 -51.93 -11.57
CA MET A 178 -6.56 -50.95 -10.54
C MET A 178 -8.00 -51.11 -10.07
N ALA A 179 -8.85 -51.91 -10.75
CA ALA A 179 -10.19 -52.16 -10.27
C ALA A 179 -10.18 -53.10 -9.05
N PRO A 180 -10.76 -52.69 -7.90
CA PRO A 180 -10.83 -53.55 -6.71
C PRO A 180 -11.70 -54.80 -6.95
N ASN A 181 -12.69 -54.69 -7.83
CA ASN A 181 -13.63 -55.76 -8.18
C ASN A 181 -12.98 -56.89 -9.00
N SER A 182 -11.82 -56.64 -9.64
CA SER A 182 -11.10 -57.65 -10.42
C SER A 182 -10.46 -58.75 -9.57
N TRP A 183 -10.34 -58.52 -8.25
CA TRP A 183 -9.58 -59.38 -7.34
C TRP A 183 -10.45 -60.14 -6.33
N THR A 184 -11.77 -59.92 -6.37
CA THR A 184 -12.74 -60.39 -5.35
C THR A 184 -12.97 -61.89 -5.36
N THR A 185 -12.68 -62.58 -6.46
CA THR A 185 -13.13 -63.96 -6.64
C THR A 185 -12.23 -65.03 -5.99
N LYS A 186 -11.00 -64.70 -5.50
CA LYS A 186 -10.06 -65.69 -4.91
C LYS A 186 -9.08 -65.19 -3.82
N LEU A 187 -8.98 -63.89 -3.52
CA LEU A 187 -8.02 -63.34 -2.53
C LEU A 187 -8.73 -63.01 -1.21
N SER A 188 -8.03 -63.14 -0.07
CA SER A 188 -8.55 -62.66 1.22
C SER A 188 -8.53 -61.14 1.30
N GLN A 189 -9.49 -60.55 2.02
CA GLN A 189 -9.68 -59.08 2.10
C GLN A 189 -8.41 -58.35 2.60
N GLN A 190 -7.64 -58.97 3.51
CA GLN A 190 -6.36 -58.41 4.01
C GLN A 190 -5.23 -58.47 2.96
N GLN A 191 -5.12 -59.56 2.20
CA GLN A 191 -4.10 -59.69 1.15
C GLN A 191 -4.40 -58.75 -0.03
N GLN A 192 -5.68 -58.55 -0.35
CA GLN A 192 -6.13 -57.57 -1.34
C GLN A 192 -5.76 -56.14 -0.93
N GLN A 193 -6.00 -55.77 0.34
CA GLN A 193 -5.64 -54.45 0.86
C GLN A 193 -4.13 -54.21 0.83
N LEU A 194 -3.31 -55.17 1.25
CA LEU A 194 -1.85 -55.08 1.20
C LEU A 194 -1.33 -54.94 -0.24
N PHE A 195 -1.86 -55.74 -1.17
CA PHE A 195 -1.48 -55.68 -2.57
C PHE A 195 -1.83 -54.34 -3.21
N LEU A 196 -3.08 -53.89 -3.11
CA LEU A 196 -3.53 -52.61 -3.68
C LEU A 196 -2.82 -51.41 -3.04
N THR A 197 -2.57 -51.44 -1.72
CA THR A 197 -1.79 -50.40 -1.03
C THR A 197 -0.37 -50.31 -1.58
N SER A 198 0.30 -51.45 -1.76
CA SER A 198 1.66 -51.49 -2.35
C SER A 198 1.69 -51.02 -3.81
N LEU A 199 0.65 -51.36 -4.58
CA LEU A 199 0.50 -50.99 -5.98
C LEU A 199 0.29 -49.49 -6.14
N TYR A 200 -0.70 -48.92 -5.45
CA TYR A 200 -0.98 -47.48 -5.51
C TYR A 200 0.18 -46.66 -4.98
N PHE A 201 0.81 -47.08 -3.87
CA PHE A 201 1.99 -46.39 -3.34
C PHE A 201 3.16 -46.37 -4.34
N HIS A 202 3.39 -47.47 -5.06
CA HIS A 202 4.43 -47.54 -6.08
C HIS A 202 4.11 -46.69 -7.32
N LEU A 203 2.85 -46.64 -7.74
CA LEU A 203 2.41 -45.84 -8.87
C LEU A 203 2.51 -44.34 -8.55
N ILE A 204 1.98 -43.92 -7.39
CA ILE A 204 2.03 -42.53 -6.93
C ILE A 204 3.49 -42.05 -6.84
N ARG A 205 4.39 -42.84 -6.23
CA ARG A 205 5.83 -42.51 -6.14
C ARG A 205 6.52 -42.33 -7.51
N ASN A 206 5.98 -42.91 -8.58
CA ASN A 206 6.55 -42.84 -9.92
C ASN A 206 5.82 -41.85 -10.84
N GLY A 207 5.05 -40.91 -10.29
CA GLY A 207 4.42 -39.83 -11.05
C GLY A 207 3.14 -40.25 -11.80
N TYR A 208 2.33 -41.13 -11.21
CA TYR A 208 1.07 -41.60 -11.79
C TYR A 208 0.11 -40.46 -12.17
N TYR A 209 -0.13 -39.51 -11.26
CA TYR A 209 -1.06 -38.39 -11.52
C TYR A 209 -0.55 -37.47 -12.63
N HIS A 210 0.75 -37.14 -12.63
CA HIS A 210 1.37 -36.36 -13.70
C HIS A 210 1.14 -37.01 -15.09
N GLN A 211 1.34 -38.32 -15.18
CA GLN A 211 1.16 -39.08 -16.42
C GLN A 211 -0.31 -39.12 -16.87
N ILE A 212 -1.27 -39.20 -15.96
CA ILE A 212 -2.70 -39.17 -16.32
C ILE A 212 -3.12 -37.79 -16.78
N VAL A 213 -2.64 -36.74 -16.12
CA VAL A 213 -2.97 -35.36 -16.50
C VAL A 213 -2.40 -35.05 -17.90
N ASP A 214 -1.16 -35.46 -18.20
CA ASP A 214 -0.57 -35.36 -19.54
C ASP A 214 -1.42 -36.10 -20.59
N LEU A 215 -2.01 -37.25 -20.25
CA LEU A 215 -2.95 -37.95 -21.13
C LEU A 215 -4.25 -37.20 -21.35
N ILE A 216 -4.79 -36.56 -20.31
CA ILE A 216 -6.01 -35.75 -20.42
C ILE A 216 -5.73 -34.56 -21.34
N VAL A 217 -4.64 -33.83 -21.12
CA VAL A 217 -4.26 -32.65 -21.93
C VAL A 217 -3.97 -33.03 -23.39
N THR A 218 -3.32 -34.16 -23.64
CA THR A 218 -2.91 -34.54 -25.01
C THR A 218 -3.99 -35.28 -25.81
N ARG A 219 -4.95 -35.95 -25.17
CA ARG A 219 -5.91 -36.84 -25.85
C ARG A 219 -7.37 -36.41 -25.73
N VAL A 220 -7.73 -35.55 -24.78
CA VAL A 220 -9.09 -35.02 -24.66
C VAL A 220 -9.19 -33.73 -25.50
N PRO A 221 -10.24 -33.58 -26.33
CA PRO A 221 -10.48 -32.34 -27.06
C PRO A 221 -10.56 -31.14 -26.10
N GLU A 222 -10.17 -29.96 -26.57
CA GLU A 222 -10.37 -28.71 -25.81
C GLU A 222 -11.86 -28.48 -25.56
N VAL A 223 -12.19 -28.14 -24.31
CA VAL A 223 -13.54 -27.82 -23.86
C VAL A 223 -13.55 -26.34 -23.49
N TYR A 224 -14.45 -25.57 -24.09
CA TYR A 224 -14.53 -24.10 -23.91
C TYR A 224 -15.54 -23.67 -22.85
N GLU A 225 -16.46 -24.56 -22.42
CA GLU A 225 -17.49 -24.28 -21.42
C GLU A 225 -17.45 -25.32 -20.29
N SER A 226 -17.73 -24.91 -19.05
CA SER A 226 -17.78 -25.83 -17.91
C SER A 226 -18.90 -26.87 -18.09
N SER A 227 -18.52 -28.15 -18.25
CA SER A 227 -19.46 -29.25 -18.47
C SER A 227 -19.20 -30.38 -17.48
N GLU A 228 -20.26 -30.82 -16.79
CA GLU A 228 -20.25 -32.01 -15.91
C GLU A 228 -20.28 -33.32 -16.72
N MET A 229 -20.64 -33.27 -18.00
CA MET A 229 -20.73 -34.43 -18.87
C MET A 229 -19.39 -34.73 -19.56
N PRO A 230 -18.98 -36.02 -19.63
CA PRO A 230 -17.75 -36.42 -20.31
C PRO A 230 -17.80 -36.08 -21.80
N PRO A 231 -16.82 -35.32 -22.34
CA PRO A 231 -16.80 -34.96 -23.76
C PRO A 231 -16.56 -36.19 -24.66
N THR A 232 -15.91 -37.23 -24.13
CA THR A 232 -15.68 -38.52 -24.80
C THR A 232 -15.72 -39.67 -23.80
N PRO A 233 -16.04 -40.90 -24.21
CA PRO A 233 -15.97 -42.07 -23.32
C PRO A 233 -14.54 -42.37 -22.84
N LEU A 234 -13.52 -41.91 -23.58
CA LEU A 234 -12.13 -41.96 -23.12
C LEU A 234 -11.92 -41.02 -21.92
N ALA A 235 -12.46 -39.80 -21.97
CA ALA A 235 -12.36 -38.83 -20.89
C ALA A 235 -13.01 -39.36 -19.60
N ASP A 236 -14.17 -40.01 -19.70
CA ASP A 236 -14.84 -40.69 -18.59
C ASP A 236 -13.96 -41.80 -17.96
N SER A 237 -13.36 -42.64 -18.80
CA SER A 237 -12.45 -43.69 -18.33
C SER A 237 -11.20 -43.14 -17.63
N LEU A 238 -10.63 -42.03 -18.14
CA LEU A 238 -9.46 -41.37 -17.55
C LEU A 238 -9.82 -40.70 -16.21
N PHE A 239 -11.00 -40.09 -16.11
CA PHE A 239 -11.52 -39.53 -14.86
C PHE A 239 -11.70 -40.61 -13.78
N HIS A 240 -12.28 -41.76 -14.14
CA HIS A 240 -12.37 -42.91 -13.23
C HIS A 240 -11.00 -43.45 -12.80
N LEU A 241 -9.99 -43.45 -13.67
CA LEU A 241 -8.62 -43.85 -13.32
C LEU A 241 -7.96 -42.84 -12.36
N LEU A 242 -8.30 -41.55 -12.47
CA LEU A 242 -7.85 -40.49 -11.55
C LEU A 242 -8.45 -40.68 -10.14
N MET A 243 -9.73 -41.07 -10.04
CA MET A 243 -10.45 -41.18 -8.76
C MET A 243 -10.22 -42.50 -8.01
N LYS A 244 -9.90 -43.61 -8.69
CA LYS A 244 -9.73 -44.95 -8.08
C LYS A 244 -8.74 -45.00 -6.90
N PRO A 245 -7.53 -44.40 -6.96
CA PRO A 245 -6.61 -44.41 -5.83
C PRO A 245 -7.15 -43.63 -4.61
N LEU A 246 -7.87 -42.53 -4.83
CA LEU A 246 -8.48 -41.72 -3.76
C LEU A 246 -9.64 -42.45 -3.09
N ALA A 247 -10.52 -43.05 -3.89
CA ALA A 247 -11.67 -43.84 -3.42
C ALA A 247 -11.23 -45.09 -2.64
N PHE A 248 -10.11 -45.71 -3.01
CA PHE A 248 -9.56 -46.81 -2.24
C PHE A 248 -8.89 -46.32 -0.95
N ALA A 249 -8.14 -45.22 -1.01
CA ALA A 249 -7.45 -44.65 0.14
C ALA A 249 -8.41 -44.19 1.26
N SER A 250 -9.65 -43.79 0.93
CA SER A 250 -10.66 -43.41 1.92
C SER A 250 -11.22 -44.60 2.71
N THR A 251 -11.15 -45.82 2.15
CA THR A 251 -11.61 -47.06 2.81
C THR A 251 -10.59 -47.70 3.76
N LEU A 252 -9.34 -47.22 3.76
CA LEU A 252 -8.25 -47.76 4.58
C LEU A 252 -8.18 -47.11 5.96
N SER A 253 -7.78 -47.89 6.98
CA SER A 253 -7.49 -47.39 8.32
C SER A 253 -6.20 -46.57 8.39
N ASP A 254 -5.20 -46.88 7.55
CA ASP A 254 -3.92 -46.18 7.47
C ASP A 254 -4.02 -44.90 6.63
N LYS A 255 -3.92 -43.74 7.30
CA LYS A 255 -4.05 -42.41 6.68
C LYS A 255 -2.85 -41.99 5.82
N THR A 256 -1.76 -42.75 5.78
CA THR A 256 -0.50 -42.39 5.11
C THR A 256 -0.62 -42.36 3.58
N LEU A 257 -1.34 -43.32 2.99
CA LEU A 257 -1.57 -43.38 1.55
C LEU A 257 -2.53 -42.28 1.10
N LEU A 258 -3.56 -41.98 1.90
CA LEU A 258 -4.49 -40.90 1.66
C LEU A 258 -3.80 -39.53 1.64
N CYS A 259 -2.95 -39.23 2.64
CA CYS A 259 -2.23 -37.95 2.67
C CYS A 259 -1.32 -37.78 1.44
N ARG A 260 -0.57 -38.82 1.06
CA ARG A 260 0.29 -38.77 -0.14
C ARG A 260 -0.50 -38.66 -1.44
N ALA A 261 -1.64 -39.35 -1.55
CA ALA A 261 -2.49 -39.26 -2.71
C ALA A 261 -3.09 -37.84 -2.86
N VAL A 262 -3.55 -37.24 -1.76
CA VAL A 262 -4.06 -35.87 -1.74
C VAL A 262 -2.97 -34.85 -2.08
N GLU A 263 -1.75 -35.00 -1.53
CA GLU A 263 -0.60 -34.13 -1.86
C GLU A 263 -0.28 -34.12 -3.36
N GLU A 264 -0.21 -35.30 -3.98
CA GLU A 264 0.09 -35.43 -5.41
C GLU A 264 -1.07 -34.96 -6.31
N VAL A 265 -2.31 -35.10 -5.85
CA VAL A 265 -3.49 -34.53 -6.55
C VAL A 265 -3.45 -33.00 -6.49
N CYS A 266 -3.15 -32.42 -5.33
CA CYS A 266 -2.95 -30.98 -5.20
C CYS A 266 -1.83 -30.47 -6.12
N GLN A 267 -0.69 -31.17 -6.17
CA GLN A 267 0.45 -30.74 -6.98
C GLN A 267 0.23 -30.94 -8.49
N GLN A 268 -0.23 -32.11 -8.91
CA GLN A 268 -0.23 -32.51 -10.33
C GLN A 268 -1.57 -32.28 -11.03
N VAL A 269 -2.69 -32.30 -10.31
CA VAL A 269 -4.03 -32.10 -10.89
C VAL A 269 -4.49 -30.66 -10.67
N LEU A 270 -4.59 -30.23 -9.42
CA LEU A 270 -5.05 -28.88 -9.07
C LEU A 270 -4.06 -27.80 -9.53
N GLY A 271 -2.75 -28.07 -9.45
CA GLY A 271 -1.70 -27.17 -9.93
C GLY A 271 -1.62 -26.98 -11.45
N GLN A 272 -2.30 -27.83 -12.24
CA GLN A 272 -2.29 -27.77 -13.71
C GLN A 272 -3.58 -27.15 -14.30
N ALA A 273 -4.41 -26.49 -13.49
CA ALA A 273 -5.65 -25.82 -13.94
C ALA A 273 -5.47 -24.72 -15.02
N VAL A 274 -4.24 -24.49 -15.50
CA VAL A 274 -3.95 -23.67 -16.70
C VAL A 274 -4.52 -24.30 -17.97
N HIS A 275 -4.64 -25.62 -18.02
CA HIS A 275 -5.20 -26.33 -19.18
C HIS A 275 -6.73 -26.31 -19.18
N SER A 276 -7.34 -25.95 -20.31
CA SER A 276 -8.80 -25.83 -20.48
C SER A 276 -9.53 -27.14 -20.16
N GLN A 277 -8.94 -28.30 -20.47
CA GLN A 277 -9.52 -29.61 -20.18
C GLN A 277 -9.64 -29.89 -18.67
N ILE A 278 -8.72 -29.37 -17.86
CA ILE A 278 -8.75 -29.56 -16.40
C ILE A 278 -9.71 -28.55 -15.79
N CYS A 279 -9.64 -27.29 -16.25
CA CYS A 279 -10.48 -26.19 -15.81
C CYS A 279 -11.98 -26.45 -16.06
N HIS A 280 -12.35 -26.83 -17.28
CA HIS A 280 -13.75 -26.89 -17.71
C HIS A 280 -14.40 -28.27 -17.65
N TYR A 281 -13.63 -29.34 -17.44
CA TYR A 281 -14.17 -30.71 -17.36
C TYR A 281 -13.80 -31.41 -16.04
N VAL A 282 -12.51 -31.51 -15.71
CA VAL A 282 -12.09 -32.26 -14.51
C VAL A 282 -12.57 -31.60 -13.22
N LEU A 283 -12.42 -30.28 -13.06
CA LEU A 283 -12.83 -29.57 -11.84
C LEU A 283 -14.35 -29.57 -11.61
N PRO A 284 -15.21 -29.28 -12.60
CA PRO A 284 -16.67 -29.40 -12.45
C PRO A 284 -17.12 -30.82 -12.12
N CYS A 285 -16.56 -31.85 -12.77
CA CYS A 285 -16.88 -33.25 -12.43
C CYS A 285 -16.46 -33.60 -10.99
N LEU A 286 -15.32 -33.09 -10.50
CA LEU A 286 -14.90 -33.28 -9.12
C LEU A 286 -15.84 -32.60 -8.11
N ALA A 287 -16.44 -31.47 -8.47
CA ALA A 287 -17.41 -30.76 -7.63
C ALA A 287 -18.80 -31.44 -7.61
N ALA A 288 -19.25 -32.00 -8.73
CA ALA A 288 -20.61 -32.55 -8.89
C ALA A 288 -20.79 -34.02 -8.44
N THR A 289 -19.72 -34.83 -8.42
CA THR A 289 -19.86 -36.30 -8.26
C THR A 289 -20.14 -36.73 -6.80
N THR A 290 -21.35 -37.23 -6.54
CA THR A 290 -21.78 -37.76 -5.22
C THR A 290 -21.22 -39.15 -4.87
N GLU A 291 -20.80 -39.94 -5.87
CA GLU A 291 -20.30 -41.31 -5.68
C GLU A 291 -18.85 -41.39 -5.15
N TYR A 292 -18.05 -40.34 -5.35
CA TYR A 292 -16.64 -40.28 -4.96
C TYR A 292 -16.35 -39.00 -4.17
N GLN A 293 -16.88 -38.90 -2.95
CA GLN A 293 -16.65 -37.72 -2.09
C GLN A 293 -15.17 -37.53 -1.81
N LEU A 294 -14.59 -36.50 -2.42
CA LEU A 294 -13.23 -36.06 -2.14
C LEU A 294 -13.23 -35.44 -0.73
N PRO A 295 -12.35 -35.87 0.20
CA PRO A 295 -12.37 -35.38 1.57
C PRO A 295 -11.88 -33.93 1.62
N LEU A 296 -12.79 -32.98 1.38
CA LEU A 296 -12.51 -31.55 1.24
C LEU A 296 -11.78 -31.00 2.48
N ASP A 297 -12.20 -31.41 3.69
CA ASP A 297 -11.54 -31.06 4.95
C ASP A 297 -10.03 -31.44 4.96
N LYS A 298 -9.67 -32.56 4.34
CA LYS A 298 -8.28 -33.05 4.29
C LYS A 298 -7.48 -32.39 3.18
N VAL A 299 -8.11 -32.08 2.04
CA VAL A 299 -7.49 -31.27 0.97
C VAL A 299 -7.15 -29.89 1.49
N VAL A 300 -8.11 -29.26 2.14
CA VAL A 300 -7.96 -27.95 2.78
C VAL A 300 -6.90 -27.98 3.87
N ALA A 301 -6.84 -29.04 4.70
CA ALA A 301 -5.78 -29.21 5.68
C ALA A 301 -4.38 -29.38 5.06
N VAL A 302 -4.25 -30.12 3.96
CA VAL A 302 -2.98 -30.28 3.24
C VAL A 302 -2.54 -28.95 2.59
N LEU A 303 -3.48 -28.23 1.99
CA LEU A 303 -3.21 -26.92 1.37
C LEU A 303 -2.86 -25.85 2.42
N GLY A 304 -3.48 -25.86 3.60
CA GLY A 304 -3.15 -24.92 4.68
C GLY A 304 -1.83 -25.21 5.40
N VAL A 305 -1.48 -26.48 5.63
CA VAL A 305 -0.23 -26.85 6.36
C VAL A 305 1.01 -26.88 5.45
N ARG A 306 0.84 -27.12 4.13
CA ARG A 306 1.94 -27.30 3.16
C ARG A 306 1.86 -26.39 1.93
N SER A 307 1.24 -25.22 2.06
CA SER A 307 1.20 -24.20 0.99
C SER A 307 2.59 -23.79 0.50
N SER A 308 3.55 -23.53 1.39
CA SER A 308 4.88 -23.02 1.02
C SER A 308 5.67 -23.92 0.07
N PRO A 309 5.81 -25.24 0.30
CA PRO A 309 6.47 -26.12 -0.67
C PRO A 309 5.65 -26.32 -1.96
N LEU A 310 4.32 -26.26 -1.90
CA LEU A 310 3.47 -26.41 -3.10
C LEU A 310 3.57 -25.19 -4.03
N LEU A 311 3.59 -23.98 -3.45
CA LEU A 311 3.80 -22.71 -4.16
C LEU A 311 5.17 -22.61 -4.85
N GLN A 312 6.19 -23.35 -4.38
CA GLN A 312 7.49 -23.44 -5.08
C GLN A 312 7.42 -24.31 -6.34
N THR A 313 6.43 -25.20 -6.45
CA THR A 313 6.35 -26.19 -7.54
C THR A 313 5.23 -25.94 -8.54
N CYS A 314 4.20 -25.17 -8.17
CA CYS A 314 3.00 -24.94 -8.97
C CYS A 314 2.58 -23.46 -8.98
N PRO A 315 1.96 -22.97 -10.07
CA PRO A 315 1.46 -21.60 -10.14
C PRO A 315 0.28 -21.39 -9.17
N ALA A 316 0.39 -20.38 -8.30
CA ALA A 316 -0.63 -20.02 -7.31
C ALA A 316 -2.05 -19.77 -7.89
N PRO A 317 -2.22 -19.13 -9.07
CA PRO A 317 -3.55 -18.88 -9.65
C PRO A 317 -4.33 -20.17 -9.96
N ALA A 318 -3.65 -21.20 -10.47
CA ALA A 318 -4.29 -22.48 -10.82
C ALA A 318 -4.84 -23.20 -9.58
N LEU A 319 -4.04 -23.21 -8.51
CA LEU A 319 -4.44 -23.80 -7.23
C LEU A 319 -5.60 -23.04 -6.60
N LEU A 320 -5.58 -21.70 -6.63
CA LEU A 320 -6.67 -20.88 -6.08
C LEU A 320 -7.98 -21.11 -6.81
N TYR A 321 -7.96 -21.09 -8.16
CA TYR A 321 -9.13 -21.34 -8.98
C TYR A 321 -9.75 -22.69 -8.64
N SER A 322 -8.92 -23.73 -8.60
CA SER A 322 -9.38 -25.08 -8.31
C SER A 322 -10.02 -25.22 -6.93
N LEU A 323 -9.46 -24.57 -5.91
CA LEU A 323 -10.02 -24.58 -4.56
C LEU A 323 -11.34 -23.79 -4.50
N LEU A 324 -11.45 -22.65 -5.19
CA LEU A 324 -12.70 -21.89 -5.26
C LEU A 324 -13.80 -22.70 -5.97
N THR A 325 -13.50 -23.37 -7.08
CA THR A 325 -14.47 -24.21 -7.80
C THR A 325 -14.94 -25.43 -6.99
N LEU A 326 -14.05 -26.02 -6.18
CA LEU A 326 -14.40 -27.18 -5.34
C LEU A 326 -15.24 -26.81 -4.11
N VAL A 327 -15.12 -25.57 -3.63
CA VAL A 327 -15.90 -25.10 -2.47
C VAL A 327 -17.18 -24.40 -2.89
N HIS A 328 -17.25 -23.88 -4.13
CA HIS A 328 -18.48 -23.32 -4.68
C HIS A 328 -19.53 -24.43 -4.84
N SER A 329 -20.69 -24.25 -4.19
CA SER A 329 -21.93 -25.06 -4.24
C SER A 329 -22.21 -26.12 -3.16
N THR A 330 -21.27 -26.62 -2.32
CA THR A 330 -21.59 -27.80 -1.46
C THR A 330 -21.00 -27.90 -0.04
N ALA A 331 -20.12 -26.99 0.41
CA ALA A 331 -19.44 -27.18 1.71
C ALA A 331 -20.10 -26.43 2.89
N GLU A 332 -20.73 -27.16 3.82
CA GLU A 332 -20.96 -26.67 5.19
C GLU A 332 -19.80 -27.10 6.09
N PHE A 333 -19.04 -26.14 6.62
CA PHE A 333 -17.96 -26.43 7.57
C PHE A 333 -18.51 -26.53 9.00
N SER A 334 -18.78 -27.75 9.47
CA SER A 334 -19.28 -27.99 10.84
C SER A 334 -18.25 -27.70 11.94
N ASN A 335 -16.94 -27.67 11.62
CA ASN A 335 -15.84 -27.50 12.58
C ASN A 335 -15.04 -26.21 12.33
N ALA A 336 -14.77 -25.43 13.39
CA ALA A 336 -13.97 -24.22 13.34
C ALA A 336 -12.55 -24.44 12.77
N GLN A 337 -11.95 -25.61 13.03
CA GLN A 337 -10.62 -25.96 12.49
C GLN A 337 -10.61 -26.10 10.96
N SER A 338 -11.67 -26.66 10.37
CA SER A 338 -11.78 -26.80 8.91
C SER A 338 -11.88 -25.42 8.25
N LEU A 339 -12.62 -24.51 8.86
CA LEU A 339 -12.74 -23.12 8.40
C LEU A 339 -11.41 -22.35 8.57
N CYS A 340 -10.69 -22.53 9.68
CA CYS A 340 -9.33 -21.97 9.83
C CYS A 340 -8.38 -22.46 8.74
N ASN A 341 -8.36 -23.78 8.48
CA ASN A 341 -7.52 -24.36 7.44
C ASN A 341 -7.90 -23.83 6.03
N TYR A 342 -9.19 -23.58 5.77
CA TYR A 342 -9.69 -23.00 4.53
C TYR A 342 -9.25 -21.55 4.35
N LEU A 343 -9.45 -20.71 5.37
CA LEU A 343 -9.03 -19.32 5.35
C LEU A 343 -7.51 -19.19 5.25
N GLN A 344 -6.75 -20.09 5.89
CA GLN A 344 -5.30 -20.15 5.75
C GLN A 344 -4.89 -20.48 4.31
N ALA A 345 -5.45 -21.53 3.73
CA ALA A 345 -5.15 -21.95 2.36
C ALA A 345 -5.49 -20.85 1.35
N ILE A 346 -6.66 -20.19 1.46
CA ILE A 346 -7.02 -19.09 0.56
C ILE A 346 -6.11 -17.88 0.79
N GLY A 347 -5.83 -17.50 2.03
CA GLY A 347 -4.98 -16.35 2.32
C GLY A 347 -3.60 -16.48 1.68
N GLU A 348 -2.98 -17.65 1.81
CA GLU A 348 -1.64 -17.92 1.24
C GLU A 348 -1.66 -18.03 -0.29
N LEU A 349 -2.70 -18.64 -0.87
CA LEU A 349 -2.87 -18.74 -2.32
C LEU A 349 -3.16 -17.37 -2.95
N VAL A 350 -4.05 -16.57 -2.37
CA VAL A 350 -4.34 -15.19 -2.81
C VAL A 350 -3.07 -14.33 -2.68
N GLY A 351 -2.31 -14.44 -1.60
CA GLY A 351 -1.02 -13.76 -1.46
C GLY A 351 -0.01 -14.13 -2.55
N GLY A 352 0.03 -15.41 -2.95
CA GLY A 352 0.85 -15.87 -4.08
C GLY A 352 0.38 -15.31 -5.44
N VAL A 353 -0.94 -15.21 -5.64
CA VAL A 353 -1.54 -14.63 -6.85
C VAL A 353 -1.27 -13.13 -6.95
N THR A 354 -1.40 -12.39 -5.85
CA THR A 354 -1.15 -10.95 -5.85
C THR A 354 0.33 -10.63 -6.04
N ALA A 355 1.25 -11.42 -5.46
CA ALA A 355 2.68 -11.32 -5.73
C ALA A 355 3.01 -11.53 -7.23
N PHE A 356 2.36 -12.52 -7.87
CA PHE A 356 2.51 -12.79 -9.30
C PHE A 356 2.02 -11.64 -10.19
N LEU A 357 0.94 -10.95 -9.79
CA LEU A 357 0.45 -9.78 -10.51
C LEU A 357 1.35 -8.55 -10.31
N THR A 358 1.94 -8.36 -9.11
CA THR A 358 2.80 -7.20 -8.81
C THR A 358 4.17 -7.23 -9.49
N SER A 359 4.66 -8.39 -9.95
CA SER A 359 5.93 -8.46 -10.70
C SER A 359 5.87 -7.76 -12.07
N ASN A 360 4.66 -7.41 -12.56
CA ASN A 360 4.48 -6.59 -13.76
C ASN A 360 4.80 -5.10 -13.55
N ASP A 361 4.70 -4.57 -12.33
CA ASP A 361 4.76 -3.11 -12.06
C ASP A 361 6.17 -2.61 -11.69
N VAL A 362 7.22 -3.42 -11.83
CA VAL A 362 8.62 -3.01 -11.58
C VAL A 362 9.31 -2.53 -12.87
N GLU A 363 8.56 -2.21 -13.92
CA GLU A 363 9.12 -1.49 -15.06
C GLU A 363 9.33 0.00 -14.74
N ASP A 364 10.49 0.48 -15.20
CA ASP A 364 10.99 1.86 -15.25
C ASP A 364 11.47 2.51 -13.95
N ASP A 365 12.77 2.36 -13.67
CA ASP A 365 13.66 3.49 -13.29
C ASP A 365 15.15 3.10 -13.10
N SER A 366 15.63 2.04 -13.75
CA SER A 366 17.07 1.73 -13.84
C SER A 366 17.61 2.08 -15.23
N ASP A 367 17.71 3.37 -15.53
CA ASP A 367 18.72 3.85 -16.48
C ASP A 367 20.10 3.66 -15.81
N SER A 368 20.59 2.42 -15.83
CA SER A 368 22.00 2.12 -15.63
C SER A 368 22.50 1.51 -16.93
N ASP A 369 23.37 2.24 -17.62
CA ASP A 369 24.13 1.81 -18.80
C ASP A 369 25.12 0.67 -18.47
N ASP A 370 24.65 -0.43 -17.89
CA ASP A 370 25.41 -1.66 -17.70
C ASP A 370 24.80 -2.74 -18.61
N ASP A 371 25.23 -2.75 -19.87
CA ASP A 371 24.81 -3.65 -20.95
C ASP A 371 25.09 -5.16 -20.73
N ASP A 372 25.62 -5.57 -19.58
CA ASP A 372 26.15 -6.94 -19.38
C ASP A 372 25.27 -7.88 -18.53
N MET A 373 24.04 -7.51 -18.15
CA MET A 373 23.14 -8.39 -17.36
C MET A 373 21.67 -8.42 -17.84
N MET A 374 21.42 -8.26 -19.14
CA MET A 374 20.07 -8.30 -19.75
C MET A 374 19.63 -9.71 -20.21
N ASP A 375 19.74 -10.72 -19.34
CA ASP A 375 19.20 -12.06 -19.62
C ASP A 375 18.58 -12.65 -18.34
N SER A 376 17.28 -12.41 -18.07
CA SER A 376 16.36 -13.37 -17.39
C SER A 376 15.00 -12.83 -16.87
N ILE A 377 14.40 -11.76 -17.40
CA ILE A 377 12.97 -11.50 -17.13
C ILE A 377 12.14 -12.30 -18.15
N LYS A 378 11.63 -13.47 -17.74
CA LYS A 378 10.71 -14.25 -18.58
C LYS A 378 9.35 -13.54 -18.61
N PRO A 379 8.75 -13.29 -19.79
CA PRO A 379 7.40 -12.76 -19.88
C PRO A 379 6.41 -13.73 -19.20
N LEU A 380 5.52 -13.18 -18.38
CA LEU A 380 4.49 -13.93 -17.65
C LEU A 380 3.43 -14.47 -18.63
N ASP A 381 2.97 -15.71 -18.42
CA ASP A 381 1.98 -16.34 -19.30
C ASP A 381 0.61 -15.62 -19.21
N PRO A 382 0.04 -15.15 -20.34
CA PRO A 382 -1.19 -14.33 -20.34
C PRO A 382 -2.44 -15.10 -19.85
N VAL A 383 -2.44 -16.43 -19.95
CA VAL A 383 -3.53 -17.29 -19.46
C VAL A 383 -3.57 -17.29 -17.93
N LEU A 384 -2.41 -17.28 -17.27
CA LEU A 384 -2.31 -17.25 -15.81
C LEU A 384 -2.75 -15.89 -15.24
N CYS A 385 -2.49 -14.79 -15.95
CA CYS A 385 -2.97 -13.46 -15.56
C CYS A 385 -4.50 -13.38 -15.59
N LYS A 386 -5.15 -13.90 -16.65
CA LYS A 386 -6.62 -13.94 -16.73
C LYS A 386 -7.24 -14.80 -15.62
N LEU A 387 -6.67 -15.97 -15.35
CA LEU A 387 -7.11 -16.83 -14.25
C LEU A 387 -6.94 -16.15 -12.88
N ALA A 388 -5.85 -15.40 -12.68
CA ALA A 388 -5.61 -14.64 -11.47
C ALA A 388 -6.68 -13.54 -11.26
N GLU A 389 -7.03 -12.80 -12.30
CA GLU A 389 -8.10 -11.78 -12.27
C GLU A 389 -9.47 -12.41 -12.00
N GLU A 390 -9.79 -13.53 -12.66
CA GLU A 390 -11.02 -14.29 -12.42
C GLU A 390 -11.12 -14.78 -10.98
N CYS A 391 -10.03 -15.32 -10.40
CA CYS A 391 -10.01 -15.75 -9.00
C CYS A 391 -10.33 -14.59 -8.04
N VAL A 392 -9.74 -13.42 -8.26
CA VAL A 392 -10.00 -12.22 -7.44
C VAL A 392 -11.47 -11.79 -7.57
N ASN A 393 -12.04 -11.84 -8.77
CA ASN A 393 -13.45 -11.55 -9.00
C ASN A 393 -14.39 -12.55 -8.31
N VAL A 394 -14.08 -13.84 -8.32
CA VAL A 394 -14.86 -14.88 -7.64
C VAL A 394 -14.82 -14.70 -6.13
N VAL A 395 -13.65 -14.42 -5.55
CA VAL A 395 -13.51 -14.12 -4.10
C VAL A 395 -14.30 -12.87 -3.71
N ASN A 396 -14.39 -11.89 -4.61
CA ASN A 396 -15.11 -10.63 -4.40
C ASN A 396 -16.58 -10.67 -4.86
N SER A 397 -17.10 -11.85 -5.23
CA SER A 397 -18.50 -12.03 -5.63
C SER A 397 -19.46 -11.89 -4.43
N THR A 398 -20.69 -11.43 -4.68
CA THR A 398 -21.70 -11.20 -3.62
C THR A 398 -22.07 -12.47 -2.86
N GLU A 399 -22.14 -13.60 -3.56
CA GLU A 399 -22.51 -14.89 -2.98
C GLU A 399 -21.40 -15.43 -2.07
N HIS A 400 -20.15 -15.41 -2.55
CA HIS A 400 -19.01 -15.90 -1.77
C HIS A 400 -18.75 -15.04 -0.53
N VAL A 401 -18.80 -13.72 -0.67
CA VAL A 401 -18.63 -12.78 0.44
C VAL A 401 -19.74 -12.94 1.49
N GLY A 402 -21.00 -13.05 1.05
CA GLY A 402 -22.14 -13.26 1.95
C GLY A 402 -22.03 -14.59 2.71
N TRP A 403 -21.69 -15.67 1.99
CA TRP A 403 -21.48 -17.00 2.56
C TRP A 403 -20.32 -17.01 3.57
N LEU A 404 -19.16 -16.46 3.22
CA LEU A 404 -17.97 -16.45 4.06
C LEU A 404 -18.18 -15.64 5.35
N LEU A 405 -18.80 -14.46 5.24
CA LEU A 405 -19.09 -13.64 6.42
C LEU A 405 -20.13 -14.28 7.34
N SER A 406 -21.13 -14.98 6.80
CA SER A 406 -22.09 -15.72 7.62
C SER A 406 -21.44 -16.85 8.44
N HIS A 407 -20.41 -17.50 7.90
CA HIS A 407 -19.66 -18.55 8.60
C HIS A 407 -18.69 -17.97 9.64
N VAL A 408 -18.01 -16.86 9.31
CA VAL A 408 -17.12 -16.16 10.25
C VAL A 408 -17.90 -15.61 11.46
N GLU A 409 -19.13 -15.13 11.28
CA GLU A 409 -19.98 -14.67 12.38
C GLU A 409 -20.53 -15.79 13.27
N ARG A 410 -20.87 -16.95 12.68
CA ARG A 410 -21.33 -18.11 13.46
C ARG A 410 -20.22 -18.70 14.32
N GLN A 411 -18.96 -18.56 13.93
CA GLN A 411 -17.79 -19.16 14.58
C GLN A 411 -16.68 -18.12 14.85
N VAL A 412 -16.99 -17.05 15.59
CA VAL A 412 -16.00 -16.02 15.97
C VAL A 412 -14.97 -16.61 16.94
N SER A 413 -13.81 -16.97 16.43
CA SER A 413 -12.62 -17.36 17.22
C SER A 413 -11.43 -16.46 16.85
N PRO A 414 -10.44 -16.28 17.74
CA PRO A 414 -9.27 -15.46 17.44
C PRO A 414 -8.48 -15.96 16.22
N GLU A 415 -8.46 -17.28 15.99
CA GLU A 415 -7.79 -17.90 14.84
C GLU A 415 -8.50 -17.58 13.52
N VAL A 416 -9.83 -17.68 13.51
CA VAL A 416 -10.66 -17.36 12.33
C VAL A 416 -10.45 -15.90 11.94
N LEU A 417 -10.43 -14.98 12.90
CA LEU A 417 -10.19 -13.55 12.64
C LEU A 417 -8.78 -13.28 12.12
N LEU A 418 -7.76 -13.97 12.63
CA LEU A 418 -6.38 -13.85 12.14
C LEU A 418 -6.26 -14.29 10.68
N HIS A 419 -6.77 -15.47 10.33
CA HIS A 419 -6.73 -15.97 8.94
C HIS A 419 -7.60 -15.14 8.00
N PHE A 420 -8.77 -14.68 8.46
CA PHE A 420 -9.61 -13.74 7.73
C PHE A 420 -8.90 -12.40 7.46
N SER A 421 -8.16 -11.89 8.45
CA SER A 421 -7.37 -10.67 8.30
C SER A 421 -6.21 -10.81 7.30
N ARG A 422 -5.62 -12.00 7.19
CA ARG A 422 -4.59 -12.29 6.17
C ARG A 422 -5.17 -12.24 4.76
N LEU A 423 -6.31 -12.89 4.55
CA LEU A 423 -7.03 -12.89 3.27
C LEU A 423 -7.37 -11.45 2.84
N THR A 424 -8.00 -10.69 3.74
CA THR A 424 -8.38 -9.29 3.47
C THR A 424 -7.17 -8.38 3.23
N HIS A 425 -6.06 -8.59 3.96
CA HIS A 425 -4.82 -7.84 3.73
C HIS A 425 -4.22 -8.11 2.36
N HIS A 426 -4.18 -9.38 1.91
CA HIS A 426 -3.68 -9.73 0.58
C HIS A 426 -4.55 -9.15 -0.54
N LEU A 427 -5.87 -9.11 -0.37
CA LEU A 427 -6.76 -8.43 -1.32
C LEU A 427 -6.49 -6.91 -1.38
N LEU A 428 -6.26 -6.28 -0.23
CA LEU A 428 -5.98 -4.84 -0.12
C LEU A 428 -4.61 -4.42 -0.66
N THR A 429 -3.64 -5.32 -0.69
CA THR A 429 -2.30 -5.08 -1.26
C THR A 429 -2.23 -5.38 -2.76
N SER A 430 -3.28 -5.95 -3.35
CA SER A 430 -3.32 -6.21 -4.79
C SER A 430 -3.47 -4.90 -5.58
N PRO A 431 -2.65 -4.65 -6.61
CA PRO A 431 -2.77 -3.44 -7.44
C PRO A 431 -4.05 -3.44 -8.29
N SER A 432 -4.65 -4.62 -8.55
CA SER A 432 -5.83 -4.74 -9.42
C SER A 432 -7.15 -4.34 -8.75
N VAL A 433 -7.21 -4.27 -7.41
CA VAL A 433 -8.46 -3.96 -6.69
C VAL A 433 -8.31 -2.66 -5.91
N GLN A 434 -8.98 -1.60 -6.37
CA GLN A 434 -9.07 -0.37 -5.60
C GLN A 434 -9.99 -0.55 -4.39
N LEU A 435 -9.76 0.19 -3.30
CA LEU A 435 -10.53 0.10 -2.04
C LEU A 435 -12.06 0.16 -2.24
N HIS A 436 -12.54 0.90 -3.24
CA HIS A 436 -13.96 1.03 -3.57
C HIS A 436 -14.56 -0.18 -4.33
N GLN A 437 -13.71 -1.08 -4.80
CA GLN A 437 -14.09 -2.30 -5.54
C GLN A 437 -14.09 -3.54 -4.65
N CYS A 438 -13.42 -3.51 -3.49
CA CYS A 438 -13.43 -4.58 -2.48
C CYS A 438 -14.77 -4.65 -1.74
N ARG A 439 -15.75 -5.39 -2.28
CA ARG A 439 -17.07 -5.60 -1.65
C ARG A 439 -16.97 -6.26 -0.28
N LEU A 440 -16.00 -7.16 -0.12
CA LEU A 440 -15.75 -7.88 1.15
C LEU A 440 -15.53 -6.90 2.32
N LEU A 441 -14.86 -5.76 2.10
CA LEU A 441 -14.67 -4.73 3.12
C LEU A 441 -15.96 -3.97 3.45
N TYR A 442 -16.74 -3.56 2.44
CA TYR A 442 -18.03 -2.89 2.67
C TYR A 442 -19.01 -3.76 3.44
N SER A 443 -19.04 -5.07 3.16
CA SER A 443 -19.86 -6.01 3.91
C SER A 443 -19.38 -6.25 5.34
N VAL A 444 -18.08 -6.12 5.62
CA VAL A 444 -17.54 -6.13 7.00
C VAL A 444 -17.86 -4.83 7.74
N VAL A 445 -17.82 -3.69 7.06
CA VAL A 445 -18.20 -2.36 7.59
C VAL A 445 -19.64 -2.37 8.11
N ALA A 446 -20.55 -3.08 7.44
CA ALA A 446 -21.93 -3.26 7.89
C ALA A 446 -22.05 -4.10 9.19
N ARG A 447 -21.05 -4.92 9.53
CA ARG A 447 -21.08 -5.93 10.61
C ARG A 447 -20.25 -5.49 11.82
N ARG A 448 -20.88 -4.69 12.69
CA ARG A 448 -20.27 -3.99 13.85
C ARG A 448 -19.55 -4.91 14.86
N GLN A 449 -20.06 -6.12 15.06
CA GLN A 449 -19.56 -7.06 16.08
C GLN A 449 -18.20 -7.64 15.71
N LEU A 450 -17.91 -7.78 14.41
CA LEU A 450 -16.60 -8.20 13.91
C LEU A 450 -15.53 -7.15 14.22
N LEU A 451 -15.81 -5.86 14.00
CA LEU A 451 -14.86 -4.78 14.28
C LEU A 451 -14.45 -4.73 15.76
N ARG A 452 -15.42 -4.90 16.67
CA ARG A 452 -15.16 -4.97 18.12
C ARG A 452 -14.31 -6.20 18.47
N SER A 453 -14.62 -7.36 17.89
CA SER A 453 -13.85 -8.59 18.13
C SER A 453 -12.39 -8.49 17.64
N MET A 454 -12.15 -7.84 16.49
CA MET A 454 -10.80 -7.61 15.97
C MET A 454 -9.96 -6.71 16.90
N TRP A 455 -10.55 -5.65 17.45
CA TRP A 455 -9.85 -4.79 18.42
C TRP A 455 -9.50 -5.53 19.71
N VAL A 456 -10.41 -6.35 20.24
CA VAL A 456 -10.15 -7.17 21.43
C VAL A 456 -8.99 -8.13 21.17
N VAL A 457 -8.97 -8.82 20.02
CA VAL A 457 -7.85 -9.69 19.65
C VAL A 457 -6.55 -8.89 19.54
N LEU A 458 -6.53 -7.76 18.81
CA LEU A 458 -5.35 -6.89 18.70
C LEU A 458 -4.78 -6.46 20.06
N SER A 459 -5.65 -6.07 20.99
CA SER A 459 -5.25 -5.62 22.33
C SER A 459 -4.74 -6.74 23.26
N SER A 460 -5.06 -8.00 22.95
CA SER A 460 -4.70 -9.18 23.75
C SER A 460 -3.42 -9.89 23.28
N LEU A 461 -2.90 -9.58 22.09
CA LEU A 461 -1.65 -10.16 21.58
C LEU A 461 -0.43 -9.68 22.38
N GLN A 462 0.37 -10.62 22.88
CA GLN A 462 1.57 -10.37 23.70
C GLN A 462 2.81 -11.03 23.10
N GLN A 463 3.97 -10.40 23.29
CA GLN A 463 5.26 -10.92 22.82
C GLN A 463 5.61 -12.26 23.50
N GLY A 464 6.02 -13.25 22.70
CA GLY A 464 6.41 -14.58 23.20
C GLY A 464 5.28 -15.49 23.67
N ALA A 465 4.00 -15.10 23.52
CA ALA A 465 2.89 -16.01 23.73
C ALA A 465 2.78 -16.99 22.54
N PRO A 466 2.63 -18.31 22.77
CA PRO A 466 2.28 -19.20 21.67
C PRO A 466 0.98 -18.70 21.03
N LEU A 467 0.93 -18.71 19.70
CA LEU A 467 -0.33 -18.66 18.96
C LEU A 467 -1.34 -19.62 19.63
N PRO A 468 -2.66 -19.38 19.53
CA PRO A 468 -3.68 -20.28 20.12
C PRO A 468 -3.64 -21.74 19.60
N SER A 469 -2.65 -22.12 18.80
CA SER A 469 -2.65 -23.18 17.81
C SER A 469 -1.72 -24.36 18.09
N THR A 470 -1.26 -24.62 19.31
CA THR A 470 -0.53 -25.88 19.57
C THR A 470 -1.24 -26.73 20.60
N ASN A 471 -1.95 -27.76 20.12
CA ASN A 471 -2.37 -28.94 20.87
C ASN A 471 -1.15 -29.74 21.39
N THR A 472 -0.28 -29.09 22.16
CA THR A 472 0.72 -29.74 23.01
C THR A 472 0.33 -29.45 24.44
N THR A 473 -0.42 -30.37 25.03
CA THR A 473 -0.88 -30.35 26.43
C THR A 473 0.23 -30.42 27.48
N ASN A 474 1.51 -30.24 27.11
CA ASN A 474 2.63 -30.32 28.04
C ASN A 474 3.74 -29.33 27.67
N SER A 475 3.54 -28.05 27.99
CA SER A 475 4.62 -27.13 28.41
C SER A 475 4.02 -25.79 28.85
N ALA A 476 3.33 -25.78 29.98
CA ALA A 476 3.19 -24.56 30.77
C ALA A 476 4.54 -24.31 31.47
N ALA A 477 5.57 -23.94 30.71
CA ALA A 477 6.89 -23.63 31.25
C ALA A 477 7.08 -22.11 31.29
N PHE A 478 7.01 -21.56 32.51
CA PHE A 478 7.70 -20.36 33.00
C PHE A 478 8.42 -19.51 31.93
N GLY A 479 7.68 -18.58 31.30
CA GLY A 479 8.22 -17.48 30.51
C GLY A 479 7.46 -16.21 30.86
N VAL A 480 8.18 -15.15 31.22
CA VAL A 480 7.60 -13.83 31.53
C VAL A 480 6.79 -13.36 30.32
N ARG A 481 5.47 -13.16 30.48
CA ARG A 481 4.63 -12.56 29.43
C ARG A 481 5.23 -11.20 29.04
N GLY A 482 5.63 -11.06 27.78
CA GLY A 482 6.20 -9.82 27.27
C GLY A 482 5.15 -8.70 27.15
N PRO A 483 5.58 -7.46 26.83
CA PRO A 483 4.68 -6.34 26.57
C PRO A 483 3.71 -6.64 25.40
N PRO A 484 2.54 -5.98 25.34
CA PRO A 484 1.60 -6.12 24.22
C PRO A 484 2.27 -5.73 22.90
N LEU A 485 1.97 -6.47 21.82
CA LEU A 485 2.66 -6.29 20.53
C LEU A 485 2.51 -4.88 19.94
N LEU A 486 1.37 -4.21 20.19
CA LEU A 486 1.17 -2.81 19.79
C LEU A 486 2.17 -1.86 20.48
N GLN A 487 2.55 -2.13 21.73
CA GLN A 487 3.56 -1.33 22.44
C GLN A 487 4.98 -1.63 21.95
N VAL A 488 5.24 -2.85 21.49
CA VAL A 488 6.52 -3.24 20.85
C VAL A 488 6.68 -2.50 19.51
N LEU A 489 5.61 -2.44 18.71
CA LEU A 489 5.56 -1.63 17.49
C LEU A 489 5.73 -0.14 17.78
N ALA A 490 5.03 0.39 18.79
CA ALA A 490 5.11 1.80 19.17
C ALA A 490 6.52 2.25 19.58
N ARG A 491 7.38 1.32 20.02
CA ARG A 491 8.79 1.57 20.36
C ARG A 491 9.74 1.42 19.17
N GLY A 492 9.24 1.15 17.96
CA GLY A 492 10.07 0.98 16.76
C GLY A 492 10.95 -0.27 16.75
N SER A 493 10.68 -1.25 17.62
CA SER A 493 11.49 -2.47 17.71
C SER A 493 11.07 -3.52 16.67
N PRO A 494 12.02 -4.25 16.04
CA PRO A 494 11.70 -5.25 15.02
C PRO A 494 10.97 -6.45 15.65
N LEU A 495 9.89 -6.89 15.00
CA LEU A 495 9.11 -8.07 15.39
C LEU A 495 9.71 -9.35 14.82
N ALA A 496 9.50 -10.47 15.52
CA ALA A 496 9.76 -11.79 14.95
C ALA A 496 8.82 -12.05 13.75
N PRO A 497 9.23 -12.83 12.73
CA PRO A 497 8.44 -13.04 11.52
C PRO A 497 7.03 -13.61 11.80
N SER A 498 6.90 -14.55 12.75
CA SER A 498 5.61 -15.10 13.18
C SER A 498 4.70 -14.07 13.87
N GLU A 499 5.26 -13.18 14.68
CA GLU A 499 4.53 -12.10 15.37
C GLU A 499 4.11 -11.00 14.38
N ARG A 500 4.93 -10.73 13.37
CA ARG A 500 4.62 -9.78 12.30
C ARG A 500 3.49 -10.28 11.40
N ASP A 501 3.57 -11.53 10.93
CA ASP A 501 2.62 -12.12 10.00
C ASP A 501 1.23 -12.35 10.63
N THR A 502 1.12 -12.20 11.95
CA THR A 502 -0.14 -12.22 12.69
C THR A 502 -0.67 -10.82 12.97
N LEU A 503 0.19 -9.91 13.43
CA LEU A 503 -0.19 -8.56 13.83
C LEU A 503 -0.50 -7.63 12.66
N VAL A 504 0.35 -7.60 11.63
CA VAL A 504 0.26 -6.60 10.55
C VAL A 504 -1.01 -6.74 9.71
N PRO A 505 -1.43 -7.95 9.29
CA PRO A 505 -2.69 -8.12 8.58
C PRO A 505 -3.91 -7.74 9.43
N LEU A 506 -3.93 -8.13 10.71
CA LEU A 506 -5.02 -7.80 11.63
C LEU A 506 -5.12 -6.30 11.88
N LEU A 507 -3.99 -5.62 12.09
CA LEU A 507 -3.94 -4.17 12.29
C LEU A 507 -4.37 -3.43 11.00
N SER A 508 -3.84 -3.82 9.85
CA SER A 508 -4.16 -3.18 8.56
C SER A 508 -5.64 -3.29 8.23
N THR A 509 -6.24 -4.45 8.46
CA THR A 509 -7.65 -4.71 8.13
C THR A 509 -8.60 -4.03 9.11
N PHE A 510 -8.25 -4.03 10.39
CA PHE A 510 -8.93 -3.24 11.40
C PHE A 510 -8.90 -1.74 11.06
N CYS A 511 -7.73 -1.19 10.74
CA CYS A 511 -7.63 0.23 10.41
C CYS A 511 -8.34 0.57 9.08
N ALA A 512 -8.34 -0.33 8.09
CA ALA A 512 -9.01 -0.09 6.80
C ALA A 512 -10.53 -0.06 6.97
N THR A 513 -11.06 -1.05 7.69
CA THR A 513 -12.50 -1.11 8.01
C THR A 513 -12.92 0.04 8.91
N LEU A 514 -12.12 0.42 9.91
CA LEU A 514 -12.40 1.57 10.75
C LEU A 514 -12.39 2.90 9.98
N THR A 515 -11.43 3.09 9.06
CA THR A 515 -11.41 4.28 8.18
C THR A 515 -12.68 4.36 7.32
N ALA A 516 -13.12 3.22 6.77
CA ALA A 516 -14.35 3.16 5.98
C ALA A 516 -15.59 3.47 6.85
N VAL A 517 -15.71 2.87 8.04
CA VAL A 517 -16.79 3.18 9.01
C VAL A 517 -16.78 4.67 9.35
N LEU A 518 -15.63 5.20 9.76
CA LEU A 518 -15.50 6.62 10.11
C LEU A 518 -15.85 7.52 8.94
N SER A 519 -15.47 7.21 7.70
CA SER A 519 -15.84 8.05 6.55
C SER A 519 -17.36 8.15 6.32
N THR A 520 -18.14 7.14 6.72
CA THR A 520 -19.60 7.09 6.53
C THR A 520 -20.41 7.69 7.69
N LEU A 521 -19.79 7.93 8.85
CA LEU A 521 -20.48 8.39 10.05
C LEU A 521 -20.39 9.91 10.22
N HIS A 522 -21.47 10.53 10.69
CA HIS A 522 -21.48 11.95 11.03
C HIS A 522 -20.98 12.20 12.48
N ASP A 523 -20.48 13.40 12.75
CA ASP A 523 -19.93 13.79 14.06
C ASP A 523 -21.02 13.69 15.17
N SER A 524 -22.30 13.93 14.86
CA SER A 524 -23.42 13.81 15.81
C SER A 524 -23.76 12.36 16.19
N GLU A 525 -23.50 11.40 15.30
CA GLU A 525 -23.74 9.96 15.55
C GLU A 525 -22.67 9.35 16.48
N ILE A 526 -21.49 9.97 16.57
CA ILE A 526 -20.37 9.52 17.40
C ILE A 526 -20.35 10.26 18.75
N LEU A 527 -20.64 11.57 18.74
CA LEU A 527 -20.45 12.46 19.90
C LEU A 527 -21.78 12.97 20.51
N GLY A 528 -22.94 12.62 19.94
CA GLY A 528 -24.26 13.15 20.33
C GLY A 528 -24.51 14.58 19.82
N PRO A 529 -25.69 15.18 20.05
CA PRO A 529 -25.93 16.60 19.71
C PRO A 529 -25.03 17.56 20.52
N LYS A 530 -24.85 18.80 20.04
CA LYS A 530 -23.92 19.79 20.62
C LYS A 530 -24.51 20.63 21.77
N ASP A 531 -25.84 20.70 21.93
CA ASP A 531 -26.46 21.64 22.87
C ASP A 531 -27.54 21.01 23.78
N ASP A 532 -27.46 21.35 25.08
CA ASP A 532 -28.50 21.11 26.10
C ASP A 532 -29.76 21.99 25.90
N THR A 533 -29.79 22.87 24.89
CA THR A 533 -30.93 23.74 24.58
C THR A 533 -31.79 23.27 23.40
N GLU A 534 -31.36 22.27 22.62
CA GLU A 534 -32.16 21.64 21.55
C GLU A 534 -32.87 20.35 22.02
N GLN A 535 -33.05 20.18 23.33
CA GLN A 535 -33.64 18.98 23.94
C GLN A 535 -35.15 18.78 23.65
N GLN A 536 -35.82 19.67 22.91
CA GLN A 536 -37.28 19.55 22.72
C GLN A 536 -37.73 18.90 21.41
N HIS A 537 -36.89 18.72 20.37
CA HIS A 537 -37.34 18.11 19.11
C HIS A 537 -36.54 16.89 18.61
N PHE A 538 -35.45 16.50 19.28
CA PHE A 538 -34.71 15.27 18.97
C PHE A 538 -34.76 14.25 20.13
N GLN A 539 -35.97 13.98 20.64
CA GLN A 539 -36.21 12.77 21.45
C GLN A 539 -36.96 11.75 20.60
N MET A 540 -36.21 10.76 20.08
CA MET A 540 -36.49 9.32 20.20
C MET A 540 -35.66 8.53 19.16
N THR A 541 -35.01 7.47 19.64
CA THR A 541 -34.44 6.33 18.88
C THR A 541 -33.17 6.55 18.02
N CYS A 542 -32.05 6.95 18.62
CA CYS A 542 -30.74 6.65 18.01
C CYS A 542 -30.11 5.44 18.73
N GLN A 543 -30.35 4.22 18.23
CA GLN A 543 -29.43 3.11 18.52
C GLN A 543 -28.05 3.53 18.00
N SER A 544 -27.04 3.65 18.86
CA SER A 544 -25.71 4.12 18.47
C SER A 544 -25.18 3.33 17.26
N HIS A 545 -25.01 4.00 16.12
CA HIS A 545 -24.57 3.38 14.87
C HIS A 545 -23.08 2.96 14.90
N PHE A 546 -22.31 3.45 15.88
CA PHE A 546 -20.87 3.22 16.03
C PHE A 546 -20.54 2.15 17.11
N PRO A 547 -19.61 1.19 16.86
CA PRO A 547 -19.33 0.05 17.76
C PRO A 547 -18.48 0.33 19.01
N PHE A 548 -17.90 1.52 19.15
CA PHE A 548 -17.02 1.88 20.27
C PHE A 548 -17.54 3.11 21.03
N SER A 549 -17.21 3.22 22.31
CA SER A 549 -17.46 4.45 23.08
C SER A 549 -16.41 5.53 22.76
N VAL A 550 -16.70 6.79 23.12
CA VAL A 550 -15.73 7.91 22.97
C VAL A 550 -14.45 7.63 23.77
N GLU A 551 -14.56 7.09 24.98
CA GLU A 551 -13.39 6.72 25.80
C GLU A 551 -12.54 5.61 25.16
N GLU A 552 -13.17 4.60 24.57
CA GLU A 552 -12.49 3.54 23.83
C GLU A 552 -11.76 4.14 22.60
N LEU A 553 -12.41 5.06 21.88
CA LEU A 553 -11.84 5.75 20.71
C LEU A 553 -10.62 6.61 21.09
N VAL A 554 -10.65 7.30 22.23
CA VAL A 554 -9.51 8.06 22.75
C VAL A 554 -8.32 7.12 23.05
N LYS A 555 -8.54 5.99 23.72
CA LYS A 555 -7.47 4.99 23.99
C LYS A 555 -6.91 4.37 22.70
N MET A 556 -7.79 4.07 21.73
CA MET A 556 -7.42 3.56 20.42
C MET A 556 -6.56 4.55 19.65
N SER A 557 -6.96 5.82 19.60
CA SER A 557 -6.23 6.86 18.88
C SER A 557 -4.83 7.12 19.45
N ALA A 558 -4.66 7.10 20.78
CA ALA A 558 -3.33 7.17 21.40
C ALA A 558 -2.44 6.00 20.99
N SER A 559 -2.98 4.77 21.08
CA SER A 559 -2.24 3.55 20.72
C SER A 559 -1.83 3.55 19.25
N LEU A 560 -2.75 3.91 18.34
CA LEU A 560 -2.49 3.97 16.90
C LEU A 560 -1.52 5.11 16.53
N ARG A 561 -1.60 6.27 17.20
CA ARG A 561 -0.64 7.37 17.02
C ARG A 561 0.78 6.90 17.35
N ASP A 562 0.98 6.27 18.51
CA ASP A 562 2.31 5.82 18.92
C ASP A 562 2.82 4.67 18.03
N VAL A 563 1.93 3.79 17.55
CA VAL A 563 2.27 2.81 16.51
C VAL A 563 2.71 3.47 15.20
N CYS A 564 2.06 4.56 14.75
CA CYS A 564 2.49 5.28 13.56
C CYS A 564 3.90 5.87 13.71
N VAL A 565 4.23 6.41 14.90
CA VAL A 565 5.58 6.91 15.20
C VAL A 565 6.60 5.77 15.16
N GLY A 566 6.32 4.63 15.80
CA GLY A 566 7.19 3.46 15.77
C GLY A 566 7.34 2.83 14.37
N LEU A 567 6.30 2.87 13.53
CA LEU A 567 6.38 2.44 12.13
C LEU A 567 7.32 3.33 11.30
N VAL A 568 7.43 4.64 11.61
CA VAL A 568 8.42 5.53 10.97
C VAL A 568 9.84 5.13 11.36
N GLU A 569 10.08 4.73 12.62
CA GLU A 569 11.38 4.23 13.05
C GLU A 569 11.76 2.94 12.32
N LEU A 570 10.79 2.04 12.12
CA LEU A 570 10.96 0.81 11.34
C LEU A 570 11.18 1.07 9.84
N ALA A 571 10.59 2.14 9.29
CA ALA A 571 10.76 2.51 7.87
C ALA A 571 12.18 2.99 7.53
N HIS A 572 12.89 3.52 8.53
CA HIS A 572 14.26 4.01 8.40
C HIS A 572 15.14 3.41 9.50
N PRO A 573 15.46 2.10 9.44
CA PRO A 573 16.23 1.43 10.49
C PRO A 573 17.65 2.00 10.59
N ASP A 574 18.21 2.02 11.81
CA ASP A 574 19.63 2.32 11.98
C ASP A 574 20.48 1.27 11.25
N MET A 575 21.65 1.64 10.71
CA MET A 575 22.52 0.75 9.91
C MET A 575 22.86 -0.60 10.59
N ARG A 576 22.72 -0.70 11.92
CA ARG A 576 22.91 -1.96 12.67
C ARG A 576 21.71 -2.93 12.62
N ILE A 577 20.53 -2.46 12.20
CA ILE A 577 19.23 -3.17 12.19
C ILE A 577 18.77 -3.48 10.75
N SER A 578 19.35 -2.84 9.72
CA SER A 578 19.05 -3.08 8.29
C SER A 578 19.15 -4.54 7.83
N ALA A 579 19.86 -5.41 8.56
CA ALA A 579 19.94 -6.83 8.24
C ALA A 579 18.64 -7.62 8.51
N VAL A 580 17.63 -7.01 9.17
CA VAL A 580 16.41 -7.70 9.64
C VAL A 580 15.15 -7.33 8.85
N THR A 581 15.13 -6.18 8.15
CA THR A 581 13.97 -5.80 7.32
C THR A 581 14.08 -6.45 5.94
N ASP A 582 13.55 -7.66 5.82
CA ASP A 582 13.40 -8.38 4.56
C ASP A 582 12.71 -7.50 3.49
N ILE A 583 13.39 -7.32 2.36
CA ILE A 583 12.94 -6.54 1.19
C ILE A 583 11.60 -7.04 0.64
N SER A 584 11.24 -8.30 0.88
CA SER A 584 9.98 -8.93 0.46
C SER A 584 8.73 -8.40 1.15
N TYR A 585 8.85 -7.64 2.25
CA TYR A 585 7.70 -7.18 3.05
C TYR A 585 7.45 -5.67 2.99
N LYS A 586 8.07 -4.97 2.03
CA LYS A 586 7.92 -3.52 1.85
C LYS A 586 6.47 -3.10 1.63
N THR A 587 5.75 -3.80 0.76
CA THR A 587 4.35 -3.51 0.40
C THR A 587 3.42 -3.67 1.60
N MET A 588 3.64 -4.71 2.40
CA MET A 588 2.88 -4.99 3.62
C MET A 588 3.03 -3.87 4.66
N TRP A 589 4.28 -3.45 4.94
CA TRP A 589 4.53 -2.36 5.90
C TRP A 589 4.06 -1.00 5.39
N ALA A 590 4.27 -0.71 4.11
CA ALA A 590 3.80 0.53 3.49
C ALA A 590 2.27 0.63 3.53
N HIS A 591 1.55 -0.46 3.24
CA HIS A 591 0.09 -0.53 3.35
C HIS A 591 -0.35 -0.33 4.81
N CYS A 592 0.23 -1.06 5.76
CA CYS A 592 -0.07 -0.92 7.18
C CYS A 592 0.09 0.53 7.66
N PHE A 593 1.22 1.16 7.32
CA PHE A 593 1.48 2.56 7.67
C PHE A 593 0.43 3.50 7.07
N LYS A 594 0.14 3.38 5.77
CA LYS A 594 -0.85 4.24 5.08
C LYS A 594 -2.23 4.17 5.74
N VAL A 595 -2.69 2.97 6.07
CA VAL A 595 -4.01 2.76 6.64
C VAL A 595 -4.07 3.21 8.10
N CYS A 596 -3.02 2.95 8.90
CA CYS A 596 -2.92 3.45 10.27
C CYS A 596 -2.93 4.98 10.32
N VAL A 597 -2.12 5.64 9.48
CA VAL A 597 -2.09 7.11 9.36
C VAL A 597 -3.46 7.65 8.91
N GLY A 598 -4.15 6.95 8.00
CA GLY A 598 -5.50 7.28 7.57
C GLY A 598 -6.49 7.39 8.73
N VAL A 599 -6.54 6.37 9.59
CA VAL A 599 -7.40 6.37 10.79
C VAL A 599 -7.04 7.51 11.74
N VAL A 600 -5.76 7.64 12.09
CA VAL A 600 -5.31 8.64 13.07
C VAL A 600 -5.62 10.06 12.57
N ARG A 601 -5.41 10.34 11.27
CA ARG A 601 -5.79 11.62 10.65
C ARG A 601 -7.30 11.89 10.70
N GLN A 602 -8.13 10.90 10.38
CA GLN A 602 -9.59 11.08 10.42
C GLN A 602 -10.09 11.36 11.84
N ILE A 603 -9.55 10.65 12.84
CA ILE A 603 -9.91 10.91 14.24
C ILE A 603 -9.40 12.30 14.68
N HIS A 604 -8.18 12.68 14.30
CA HIS A 604 -7.64 13.99 14.61
C HIS A 604 -8.45 15.12 13.96
N LEU A 605 -8.79 15.02 12.67
CA LEU A 605 -9.64 15.99 11.97
C LEU A 605 -11.04 16.13 12.61
N ARG A 606 -11.56 15.06 13.22
CA ARG A 606 -12.81 15.12 14.00
C ARG A 606 -12.63 15.86 15.32
N ASP A 607 -11.55 15.55 16.04
CA ASP A 607 -11.21 16.20 17.30
C ASP A 607 -10.93 17.70 17.11
N THR A 608 -10.31 18.11 15.99
CA THR A 608 -10.10 19.53 15.69
C THR A 608 -11.40 20.27 15.42
N ARG A 609 -12.45 19.62 14.91
CA ARG A 609 -13.79 20.21 14.75
C ARG A 609 -14.56 20.27 16.05
N ARG A 610 -14.61 19.16 16.79
CA ARG A 610 -15.26 19.04 18.09
C ARG A 610 -14.32 18.34 19.05
N MET A 611 -13.75 19.09 19.98
CA MET A 611 -12.78 18.55 20.92
C MET A 611 -13.44 17.51 21.84
N PHE A 612 -12.94 16.28 21.80
CA PHE A 612 -13.32 15.18 22.70
C PHE A 612 -12.10 14.47 23.30
N CYS A 613 -10.90 14.70 22.76
CA CYS A 613 -9.64 14.28 23.37
C CYS A 613 -9.17 15.31 24.43
N PRO A 614 -8.48 14.86 25.49
CA PRO A 614 -7.89 15.77 26.49
C PRO A 614 -6.75 16.62 25.89
N GLU A 615 -6.45 17.75 26.52
CA GLU A 615 -5.34 18.62 26.10
C GLU A 615 -4.01 17.87 26.12
N GLY A 616 -3.20 18.06 25.06
CA GLY A 616 -1.92 17.36 24.90
C GLY A 616 -2.05 15.90 24.47
N HIS A 617 -3.27 15.36 24.26
CA HIS A 617 -3.47 13.97 23.83
C HIS A 617 -2.65 13.62 22.60
N TRP A 618 -2.64 14.47 21.57
CA TRP A 618 -1.99 14.16 20.29
C TRP A 618 -0.46 14.26 20.32
N LEU A 619 0.13 14.87 21.36
CA LEU A 619 1.58 15.06 21.46
C LEU A 619 2.26 13.74 21.86
N SER A 620 3.27 13.30 21.09
CA SER A 620 4.05 12.11 21.47
C SER A 620 5.32 12.53 22.22
N PRO A 621 5.57 11.98 23.44
CA PRO A 621 6.80 12.25 24.18
C PRO A 621 8.04 11.64 23.51
N CYS A 622 7.86 10.71 22.57
CA CYS A 622 8.95 10.03 21.88
C CYS A 622 9.55 10.85 20.73
N VAL A 623 8.89 11.95 20.33
CA VAL A 623 9.34 12.79 19.21
C VAL A 623 9.82 14.13 19.75
N SER A 624 11.12 14.42 19.61
CA SER A 624 11.68 15.75 19.88
C SER A 624 12.37 16.30 18.63
N LEU A 625 12.05 17.55 18.30
CA LEU A 625 12.76 18.32 17.28
C LEU A 625 13.78 19.22 17.99
N PRO A 626 15.09 18.94 17.91
CA PRO A 626 16.11 19.82 18.47
C PRO A 626 16.25 21.07 17.61
N LEU A 627 15.59 22.16 18.05
CA LEU A 627 15.49 23.44 17.35
C LEU A 627 16.84 24.11 17.04
N GLY A 628 17.91 23.80 17.78
CA GLY A 628 19.22 24.44 17.63
C GLY A 628 20.15 23.86 16.55
N ASN A 629 19.92 22.63 16.07
CA ASN A 629 20.80 21.91 15.13
C ASN A 629 20.05 21.41 13.87
N CYS A 630 18.87 21.96 13.58
CA CYS A 630 18.11 21.59 12.40
C CYS A 630 18.89 21.98 11.14
N GLN A 631 19.58 21.02 10.53
CA GLN A 631 19.85 21.05 9.11
C GLN A 631 18.49 20.98 8.40
N THR A 632 17.87 22.14 8.20
CA THR A 632 16.57 22.34 7.55
C THR A 632 16.60 21.97 6.05
N THR A 633 17.78 21.63 5.55
CA THR A 633 18.05 21.06 4.21
C THR A 633 17.19 19.83 3.91
N SER A 634 16.77 19.08 4.94
CA SER A 634 15.90 17.90 4.84
C SER A 634 14.46 18.15 4.36
N PHE A 635 14.02 19.41 4.39
CA PHE A 635 12.66 19.86 4.08
C PHE A 635 12.58 20.81 2.87
N VAL A 636 13.70 21.10 2.21
CA VAL A 636 13.66 21.80 0.91
C VAL A 636 13.01 20.83 -0.09
N PRO A 637 11.91 21.21 -0.77
CA PRO A 637 11.34 20.40 -1.83
C PRO A 637 12.39 20.31 -2.94
N ARG A 638 13.10 19.19 -3.01
CA ARG A 638 13.90 18.86 -4.19
C ARG A 638 12.91 18.58 -5.31
N THR A 639 13.01 19.36 -6.37
CA THR A 639 12.06 19.45 -7.48
C THR A 639 11.75 18.10 -8.14
N ASN A 640 12.59 17.09 -7.94
CA ASN A 640 12.49 15.75 -8.54
C ASN A 640 12.25 14.60 -7.56
N ARG A 641 11.77 14.82 -6.32
CA ARG A 641 11.28 13.67 -5.54
C ARG A 641 9.93 13.21 -6.08
N ARG A 642 9.98 12.24 -7.01
CA ARG A 642 8.99 11.16 -7.14
C ARG A 642 8.59 10.75 -5.71
N GLN A 643 7.29 10.59 -5.47
CA GLN A 643 6.69 10.33 -4.14
C GLN A 643 7.63 9.44 -3.30
N ARG A 644 8.11 9.93 -2.14
CA ARG A 644 9.03 9.17 -1.27
C ARG A 644 8.37 7.84 -0.93
N GLN A 645 8.79 6.75 -1.56
CA GLN A 645 8.31 5.41 -1.23
C GLN A 645 8.90 5.02 0.12
N LEU A 646 8.08 5.08 1.16
CA LEU A 646 8.41 4.60 2.51
C LEU A 646 8.89 3.14 2.43
N PHE A 647 9.83 2.76 3.32
CA PHE A 647 10.43 1.41 3.37
C PHE A 647 11.35 1.04 2.18
N THR A 648 11.82 2.01 1.39
CA THR A 648 12.82 1.80 0.31
C THR A 648 14.23 2.18 0.78
N PRO A 649 15.26 1.32 0.57
CA PRO A 649 16.64 1.69 0.87
C PRO A 649 17.09 2.86 -0.03
N GLN A 650 17.97 3.72 0.47
CA GLN A 650 18.51 4.81 -0.32
C GLN A 650 19.24 4.27 -1.55
N ARG A 651 18.81 4.70 -2.74
CA ARG A 651 19.59 4.57 -3.97
C ARG A 651 20.84 5.44 -3.82
N TRP A 652 21.95 4.97 -4.37
CA TRP A 652 23.15 5.78 -4.54
C TRP A 652 22.85 6.88 -5.56
N LEU A 653 22.95 8.14 -5.13
CA LEU A 653 22.80 9.30 -6.02
C LEU A 653 23.90 9.25 -7.08
N THR A 654 23.56 9.57 -8.32
CA THR A 654 24.57 9.79 -9.36
C THR A 654 25.43 11.01 -9.02
N ARG A 655 26.59 11.16 -9.66
CA ARG A 655 27.47 12.31 -9.42
C ARG A 655 26.75 13.64 -9.71
N ASP A 656 25.98 13.71 -10.79
CA ASP A 656 25.20 14.90 -11.16
C ASP A 656 24.08 15.19 -10.14
N GLU A 657 23.42 14.15 -9.61
CA GLU A 657 22.41 14.31 -8.55
C GLU A 657 23.02 14.77 -7.22
N LEU A 658 24.24 14.32 -6.89
CA LEU A 658 24.94 14.76 -5.69
C LEU A 658 25.39 16.23 -5.80
N GLU A 659 25.80 16.66 -6.99
CA GLU A 659 26.21 18.03 -7.30
C GLU A 659 25.00 19.00 -7.37
N THR A 660 23.86 18.55 -7.90
CA THR A 660 22.64 19.37 -8.02
C THR A 660 21.78 19.38 -6.77
N GLU A 661 21.62 18.23 -6.11
CA GLU A 661 20.70 18.09 -4.99
C GLU A 661 21.40 18.18 -3.62
N GLY A 662 22.71 17.88 -3.55
CA GLY A 662 23.48 17.80 -2.31
C GLY A 662 23.45 16.42 -1.63
N PRO A 663 24.15 16.25 -0.49
CA PRO A 663 24.32 14.95 0.15
C PRO A 663 22.98 14.29 0.54
N PRO A 664 22.94 12.94 0.63
CA PRO A 664 21.77 12.22 1.12
C PRO A 664 21.45 12.64 2.57
N LEU A 665 20.15 12.71 2.87
CA LEU A 665 19.69 13.02 4.23
C LEU A 665 20.11 11.93 5.21
N SER A 666 20.47 12.32 6.42
CA SER A 666 20.71 11.40 7.53
C SER A 666 19.42 10.66 7.93
N LEU A 667 19.54 9.49 8.57
CA LEU A 667 18.39 8.69 9.02
C LEU A 667 17.47 9.48 9.97
N HIS A 668 18.04 10.28 10.88
CA HIS A 668 17.26 11.11 11.79
C HIS A 668 16.47 12.21 11.05
N GLU A 669 17.04 12.79 10.00
CA GLU A 669 16.35 13.76 9.16
C GLU A 669 15.23 13.11 8.34
N MET A 670 15.45 11.89 7.83
CA MET A 670 14.41 11.14 7.12
C MET A 670 13.20 10.85 8.01
N ARG A 671 13.43 10.35 9.24
CA ARG A 671 12.36 10.08 10.22
C ARG A 671 11.59 11.36 10.59
N ARG A 672 12.28 12.47 10.82
CA ARG A 672 11.62 13.76 11.13
C ARG A 672 10.80 14.28 9.96
N ALA A 673 11.33 14.14 8.74
CA ALA A 673 10.62 14.56 7.54
C ALA A 673 9.36 13.74 7.28
N THR A 674 9.40 12.42 7.48
CA THR A 674 8.22 11.57 7.32
C THR A 674 7.17 11.82 8.41
N ILE A 675 7.56 12.07 9.66
CA ILE A 675 6.62 12.45 10.73
C ILE A 675 5.93 13.78 10.39
N LEU A 676 6.68 14.82 10.01
CA LEU A 676 6.09 16.12 9.68
C LEU A 676 5.24 16.10 8.41
N GLN A 677 5.54 15.22 7.46
CA GLN A 677 4.69 15.03 6.29
C GLN A 677 3.43 14.24 6.64
N GLU A 678 3.56 13.13 7.37
CA GLU A 678 2.47 12.17 7.51
C GLU A 678 1.58 12.41 8.75
N ILE A 679 2.17 12.76 9.89
CA ILE A 679 1.49 12.94 11.18
C ILE A 679 2.04 14.18 11.94
N PRO A 680 1.95 15.39 11.36
CA PRO A 680 2.56 16.59 11.94
C PRO A 680 1.98 17.00 13.31
N PHE A 681 0.71 16.70 13.57
CA PHE A 681 0.00 17.02 14.82
C PHE A 681 0.59 16.33 16.06
N VAL A 682 1.50 15.36 15.88
CA VAL A 682 2.26 14.75 16.97
C VAL A 682 3.30 15.70 17.57
N ILE A 683 3.66 16.74 16.82
CA ILE A 683 4.63 17.76 17.20
C ILE A 683 3.86 19.04 17.57
N PRO A 684 4.24 19.73 18.67
CA PRO A 684 3.62 20.98 19.07
C PRO A 684 3.57 22.01 17.94
N PHE A 685 2.46 22.76 17.87
CA PHE A 685 2.24 23.82 16.88
C PHE A 685 3.36 24.88 16.89
N GLU A 686 3.82 25.27 18.08
CA GLU A 686 4.90 26.24 18.25
C GLU A 686 6.20 25.78 17.59
N THR A 687 6.59 24.52 17.82
CA THR A 687 7.79 23.92 17.24
C THR A 687 7.68 23.83 15.71
N ARG A 688 6.52 23.46 15.17
CA ARG A 688 6.28 23.43 13.71
C ARG A 688 6.33 24.83 13.08
N THR A 689 5.82 25.84 13.78
CA THR A 689 5.89 27.24 13.35
C THR A 689 7.33 27.74 13.28
N GLN A 690 8.18 27.36 14.25
CA GLN A 690 9.61 27.66 14.21
C GLN A 690 10.35 26.93 13.08
N VAL A 691 9.97 25.68 12.78
CA VAL A 691 10.51 24.96 11.61
C VAL A 691 10.13 25.70 10.32
N PHE A 692 8.85 26.09 10.17
CA PHE A 692 8.38 26.85 9.02
C PHE A 692 9.14 28.18 8.86
N SER A 693 9.27 28.97 9.94
CA SER A 693 9.99 30.25 9.88
C SER A 693 11.46 30.07 9.51
N THR A 694 12.12 29.03 10.04
CA THR A 694 13.52 28.71 9.69
C THR A 694 13.67 28.31 8.21
N LEU A 695 12.72 27.54 7.67
CA LEU A 695 12.71 27.16 6.24
C LEU A 695 12.56 28.38 5.33
N VAL A 696 11.63 29.27 5.69
CA VAL A 696 11.41 30.53 4.97
C VAL A 696 12.67 31.40 5.03
N VAL A 697 13.28 31.58 6.19
CA VAL A 697 14.52 32.37 6.35
C VAL A 697 15.69 31.78 5.56
N THR A 698 15.84 30.45 5.56
CA THR A 698 16.91 29.76 4.80
C THR A 698 16.70 29.91 3.29
N ASN A 699 15.45 29.77 2.83
CA ASN A 699 15.13 29.94 1.41
C ASN A 699 15.28 31.41 0.96
N ARG A 700 14.92 32.34 1.85
CA ARG A 700 15.09 33.77 1.66
C ARG A 700 16.55 34.14 1.55
N SER A 701 17.40 33.68 2.47
CA SER A 701 18.84 33.94 2.40
C SER A 701 19.42 33.37 1.11
N ALA A 702 19.10 32.14 0.71
CA ALA A 702 19.58 31.57 -0.56
C ALA A 702 19.13 32.37 -1.80
N SER A 703 17.88 32.83 -1.83
CA SER A 703 17.32 33.60 -2.95
C SER A 703 17.80 35.05 -2.99
N GLN A 704 18.15 35.63 -1.82
CA GLN A 704 18.54 37.04 -1.67
C GLN A 704 20.08 37.24 -1.51
N MET A 705 20.87 36.20 -1.17
CA MET A 705 22.34 36.24 -1.02
C MET A 705 23.13 36.03 -2.31
N ARG A 706 22.54 35.72 -3.47
CA ARG A 706 23.28 35.81 -4.74
C ARG A 706 23.71 37.26 -5.11
N ALA A 707 23.71 38.15 -4.13
CA ALA A 707 23.89 39.59 -4.22
C ALA A 707 24.76 40.10 -3.05
N ASP A 708 26.00 39.61 -2.95
CA ASP A 708 26.97 40.04 -1.93
C ASP A 708 27.40 41.52 -2.02
N PHE A 709 26.79 42.32 -2.90
CA PHE A 709 27.10 43.74 -3.14
C PHE A 709 25.87 44.66 -3.18
N ASN A 710 24.87 44.53 -2.30
CA ASN A 710 23.71 45.45 -2.24
C ASN A 710 22.90 45.67 -3.57
N GLU A 711 23.26 45.00 -4.65
CA GLU A 711 22.70 45.06 -6.00
C GLU A 711 22.05 43.71 -6.36
N GLY A 712 21.27 43.17 -5.42
CA GLY A 712 20.43 42.02 -5.73
C GLY A 712 19.22 42.46 -6.54
N PRO A 713 18.65 41.58 -7.37
CA PRO A 713 17.40 41.87 -8.06
C PRO A 713 16.31 42.18 -7.01
N MET A 714 15.77 43.39 -7.08
CA MET A 714 14.74 43.92 -6.19
C MET A 714 13.52 44.32 -7.02
N ILE A 715 12.33 44.06 -6.49
CA ILE A 715 11.08 44.43 -7.14
C ILE A 715 10.75 45.86 -6.71
N ASN A 716 10.79 46.81 -7.63
CA ASN A 716 10.45 48.20 -7.36
C ASN A 716 9.12 48.54 -8.03
N VAL A 717 8.08 48.84 -7.23
CA VAL A 717 6.74 49.12 -7.76
C VAL A 717 6.22 50.44 -7.22
N ALA A 718 5.71 51.28 -8.11
CA ALA A 718 4.99 52.50 -7.73
C ALA A 718 3.48 52.27 -7.87
N ILE A 719 2.69 52.53 -6.84
CA ILE A 719 1.27 52.14 -6.78
C ILE A 719 0.42 53.30 -6.26
N ARG A 720 -0.70 53.59 -6.93
CA ARG A 720 -1.62 54.66 -6.51
C ARG A 720 -2.53 54.17 -5.39
N ARG A 721 -2.63 54.93 -4.29
CA ARG A 721 -3.53 54.59 -3.17
C ARG A 721 -4.99 54.38 -3.60
N THR A 722 -5.47 55.15 -4.57
CA THR A 722 -6.85 55.07 -5.08
C THR A 722 -7.14 53.82 -5.92
N HIS A 723 -6.11 53.21 -6.52
CA HIS A 723 -6.22 52.06 -7.44
C HIS A 723 -5.26 50.96 -7.01
N LEU A 724 -5.24 50.65 -5.71
CA LEU A 724 -4.27 49.77 -5.07
C LEU A 724 -4.27 48.36 -5.71
N TYR A 725 -5.45 47.81 -5.93
CA TYR A 725 -5.62 46.44 -6.43
C TYR A 725 -5.28 46.34 -7.92
N GLU A 726 -5.78 47.27 -8.73
CA GLU A 726 -5.61 47.27 -10.19
C GLU A 726 -4.14 47.48 -10.57
N ASP A 727 -3.49 48.47 -9.95
CA ASP A 727 -2.06 48.75 -10.19
C ASP A 727 -1.18 47.59 -9.71
N ALA A 728 -1.52 46.95 -8.59
CA ALA A 728 -0.79 45.79 -8.09
C ALA A 728 -0.99 44.57 -8.99
N PHE A 729 -2.23 44.30 -9.44
CA PHE A 729 -2.54 43.17 -10.31
C PHE A 729 -1.76 43.24 -11.63
N ASP A 730 -1.69 44.42 -12.26
CA ASP A 730 -0.95 44.63 -13.51
C ASP A 730 0.57 44.48 -13.29
N LYS A 731 1.13 45.23 -12.33
CA LYS A 731 2.58 45.31 -12.11
C LYS A 731 3.20 44.08 -11.45
N LEU A 732 2.44 43.36 -10.61
CA LEU A 732 2.90 42.14 -9.93
C LEU A 732 2.30 40.87 -10.55
N SER A 733 1.78 40.98 -11.78
CA SER A 733 1.38 39.84 -12.59
C SER A 733 2.58 38.90 -12.85
N PRO A 734 2.35 37.60 -13.07
CA PRO A 734 3.42 36.64 -13.35
C PRO A 734 4.21 36.97 -14.63
N ASN A 735 3.60 37.72 -15.57
CA ASN A 735 4.26 38.15 -16.81
C ASN A 735 5.32 39.22 -16.56
N ASN A 736 5.06 40.15 -15.64
CA ASN A 736 5.99 41.23 -15.34
C ASN A 736 7.01 40.81 -14.27
N GLU A 737 6.54 40.19 -13.20
CA GLU A 737 7.38 39.79 -12.06
C GLU A 737 7.22 38.29 -11.79
N PRO A 738 8.04 37.42 -12.41
CA PRO A 738 7.89 35.97 -12.25
C PRO A 738 8.37 35.46 -10.88
N ASN A 739 9.28 36.17 -10.19
CA ASN A 739 9.83 35.72 -8.91
C ASN A 739 9.55 36.69 -7.75
N LEU A 740 8.42 36.49 -7.06
CA LEU A 740 8.03 37.28 -5.88
C LEU A 740 8.80 36.95 -4.60
N ARG A 741 9.74 35.99 -4.59
CA ARG A 741 10.58 35.71 -3.41
C ARG A 741 11.65 36.80 -3.19
N LEU A 742 11.88 37.62 -4.21
CA LEU A 742 12.77 38.78 -4.14
C LEU A 742 12.26 39.84 -3.15
N ARG A 743 13.18 40.68 -2.68
CA ARG A 743 12.84 41.80 -1.82
C ARG A 743 12.06 42.83 -2.63
N MET A 744 10.92 43.27 -2.09
CA MET A 744 10.04 44.23 -2.73
C MET A 744 10.15 45.60 -2.04
N ARG A 745 10.18 46.66 -2.85
CA ARG A 745 10.15 48.04 -2.44
C ARG A 745 8.95 48.73 -3.07
N VAL A 746 8.11 49.34 -2.24
CA VAL A 746 6.87 49.96 -2.70
C VAL A 746 6.95 51.47 -2.56
N HIS A 747 6.57 52.18 -3.61
CA HIS A 747 6.35 53.62 -3.60
C HIS A 747 4.87 53.91 -3.74
N LEU A 748 4.24 54.39 -2.68
CA LEU A 748 2.84 54.81 -2.75
C LEU A 748 2.74 56.21 -3.38
N MET A 749 1.78 56.37 -4.29
CA MET A 749 1.44 57.63 -4.94
C MET A 749 0.11 58.14 -4.41
N ASN A 750 0.11 59.43 -4.06
CA ASN A 750 -1.08 60.13 -3.59
C ASN A 750 -2.11 60.38 -4.69
N ALA A 751 -3.30 60.84 -4.31
CA ALA A 751 -4.37 61.22 -5.25
C ALA A 751 -3.93 62.28 -6.28
N ALA A 752 -2.91 63.10 -5.96
CA ALA A 752 -2.30 64.08 -6.85
C ALA A 752 -1.21 63.51 -7.78
N GLY A 753 -0.94 62.20 -7.75
CA GLY A 753 0.07 61.53 -8.59
C GLY A 753 1.52 61.76 -8.17
N LEU A 754 1.75 62.38 -7.02
CA LEU A 754 3.08 62.59 -6.43
C LEU A 754 3.46 61.40 -5.56
N ASN A 755 4.75 61.05 -5.57
CA ASN A 755 5.31 60.06 -4.66
C ASN A 755 5.17 60.56 -3.21
N GLU A 756 4.65 59.70 -2.35
CA GLU A 756 4.57 59.97 -0.92
C GLU A 756 5.96 60.09 -0.30
N ALA A 757 6.08 60.98 0.69
CA ALA A 757 7.30 61.15 1.45
C ALA A 757 7.52 59.93 2.37
N GLY A 758 8.44 59.03 2.00
CA GLY A 758 8.78 57.89 2.82
C GLY A 758 9.85 57.01 2.16
N ILE A 759 10.90 56.68 2.91
CA ILE A 759 11.89 55.68 2.49
C ILE A 759 11.41 54.33 2.99
N ASP A 760 11.23 53.38 2.09
CA ASP A 760 10.75 52.04 2.43
C ASP A 760 11.81 51.23 3.19
N GLY A 761 11.79 51.37 4.51
CA GLY A 761 12.48 50.50 5.47
C GLY A 761 11.70 49.21 5.78
N GLY A 762 10.60 48.93 5.06
CA GLY A 762 9.76 47.74 5.24
C GLY A 762 8.32 48.04 5.72
N GLY A 763 8.06 49.19 6.35
CA GLY A 763 6.71 49.51 6.84
C GLY A 763 5.72 49.89 5.75
N ILE A 764 6.17 50.60 4.69
CA ILE A 764 5.33 50.92 3.52
C ILE A 764 4.94 49.64 2.79
N PHE A 765 5.88 48.71 2.61
CA PHE A 765 5.58 47.38 2.07
C PHE A 765 4.56 46.60 2.92
N ARG A 766 4.68 46.61 4.27
CA ARG A 766 3.74 45.94 5.18
C ARG A 766 2.33 46.52 5.11
N GLU A 767 2.22 47.85 5.08
CA GLU A 767 0.94 48.55 4.90
C GLU A 767 0.33 48.19 3.54
N PHE A 768 1.09 48.38 2.46
CA PHE A 768 0.67 48.07 1.09
C PHE A 768 0.12 46.64 1.00
N LEU A 769 0.85 45.64 1.50
CA LEU A 769 0.44 44.24 1.40
C LEU A 769 -0.80 43.95 2.25
N SER A 770 -0.90 44.55 3.45
CA SER A 770 -2.08 44.41 4.32
C SER A 770 -3.34 45.02 3.68
N GLU A 771 -3.22 46.21 3.10
CA GLU A 771 -4.33 46.88 2.42
C GLU A 771 -4.70 46.20 1.10
N LEU A 772 -3.71 45.76 0.32
CA LEU A 772 -3.94 45.03 -0.92
C LEU A 772 -4.75 43.77 -0.65
N LEU A 773 -4.35 42.97 0.34
CA LEU A 773 -5.07 41.75 0.67
C LEU A 773 -6.46 42.05 1.25
N LYS A 774 -6.64 43.09 2.08
CA LYS A 774 -7.97 43.50 2.53
C LYS A 774 -8.89 43.89 1.38
N THR A 775 -8.38 44.67 0.42
CA THR A 775 -9.17 45.05 -0.77
C THR A 775 -9.44 43.86 -1.68
N ALA A 776 -8.52 42.90 -1.79
CA ALA A 776 -8.66 41.71 -2.61
C ALA A 776 -9.71 40.72 -2.07
N PHE A 777 -9.77 40.58 -0.74
CA PHE A 777 -10.71 39.73 -0.03
C PHE A 777 -12.04 40.42 0.31
N ASP A 778 -12.22 41.68 -0.09
CA ASP A 778 -13.44 42.44 0.12
C ASP A 778 -14.61 41.79 -0.66
N PRO A 779 -15.71 41.39 0.03
CA PRO A 779 -16.88 40.81 -0.62
C PRO A 779 -17.50 41.71 -1.69
N THR A 780 -17.33 43.04 -1.60
CA THR A 780 -17.88 44.00 -2.57
C THR A 780 -17.26 43.87 -3.96
N ARG A 781 -16.03 43.34 -4.08
CA ARG A 781 -15.41 43.04 -5.38
C ARG A 781 -15.96 41.77 -6.03
N GLY A 782 -16.68 40.95 -5.28
CA GLY A 782 -17.35 39.76 -5.78
C GLY A 782 -16.48 38.52 -6.01
N PHE A 783 -15.18 38.54 -5.68
CA PHE A 783 -14.34 37.34 -5.72
C PHE A 783 -14.54 36.43 -4.49
N PHE A 784 -14.90 36.98 -3.34
CA PHE A 784 -15.13 36.21 -2.12
C PHE A 784 -16.53 36.50 -1.57
N LEU A 785 -17.13 35.50 -0.93
CA LEU A 785 -18.41 35.61 -0.25
C LEU A 785 -18.22 35.32 1.24
N LEU A 786 -19.15 35.82 2.06
CA LEU A 786 -19.19 35.57 3.49
C LEU A 786 -20.13 34.39 3.79
N THR A 787 -19.69 33.51 4.69
CA THR A 787 -20.57 32.54 5.36
C THR A 787 -21.37 33.23 6.47
N ARG A 788 -22.25 32.48 7.14
CA ARG A 788 -22.99 32.97 8.33
C ARG A 788 -22.07 33.37 9.49
N GLU A 789 -20.89 32.77 9.57
CA GLU A 789 -19.89 33.04 10.59
C GLU A 789 -18.97 34.22 10.22
N ASN A 790 -19.30 34.98 9.15
CA ASN A 790 -18.47 36.05 8.59
C ASN A 790 -17.07 35.58 8.17
N THR A 791 -16.95 34.32 7.74
CA THR A 791 -15.70 33.78 7.15
C THR A 791 -15.78 33.77 5.64
N LEU A 792 -14.64 33.99 4.98
CA LEU A 792 -14.53 34.21 3.54
C LEU A 792 -14.26 32.92 2.77
N TYR A 793 -14.95 32.73 1.65
CA TYR A 793 -14.72 31.64 0.71
C TYR A 793 -14.88 32.12 -0.75
N PRO A 794 -14.29 31.41 -1.74
CA PRO A 794 -14.36 31.83 -3.14
C PRO A 794 -15.80 31.85 -3.68
N ASN A 795 -16.15 32.92 -4.41
CA ASN A 795 -17.45 33.03 -5.06
C ASN A 795 -17.60 32.02 -6.23
N PRO A 796 -18.60 31.11 -6.19
CA PRO A 796 -18.96 30.27 -7.33
C PRO A 796 -19.24 31.07 -8.62
N GLY A 797 -19.97 32.17 -8.50
CA GLY A 797 -20.40 33.03 -9.59
C GLY A 797 -19.33 34.00 -10.09
N ALA A 798 -18.06 33.88 -9.67
CA ALA A 798 -16.99 34.80 -10.07
C ALA A 798 -16.79 34.90 -11.60
N HIS A 799 -17.13 33.83 -12.32
CA HIS A 799 -17.08 33.78 -13.79
C HIS A 799 -18.04 34.75 -14.48
N LEU A 800 -19.11 35.18 -13.80
CA LEU A 800 -20.07 36.17 -14.30
C LEU A 800 -19.57 37.62 -14.10
N ILE A 801 -18.59 37.81 -13.22
CA ILE A 801 -18.08 39.13 -12.83
C ILE A 801 -16.86 39.51 -13.66
N ALA A 802 -15.94 38.56 -13.86
CA ALA A 802 -14.74 38.76 -14.66
C ALA A 802 -14.44 37.50 -15.49
N GLU A 803 -14.17 37.69 -16.78
CA GLU A 803 -13.77 36.59 -17.67
C GLU A 803 -12.42 35.99 -17.21
N ASP A 804 -11.51 36.84 -16.72
CA ASP A 804 -10.19 36.48 -16.21
C ASP A 804 -10.18 36.14 -14.70
N TYR A 805 -11.29 35.66 -14.13
CA TYR A 805 -11.38 35.39 -12.69
C TYR A 805 -10.30 34.44 -12.16
N GLN A 806 -9.82 33.48 -12.97
CA GLN A 806 -8.79 32.52 -12.56
C GLN A 806 -7.43 33.21 -12.31
N THR A 807 -7.04 34.18 -13.15
CA THR A 807 -5.79 34.92 -12.96
C THR A 807 -5.88 35.82 -11.73
N HIS A 808 -7.06 36.37 -11.44
CA HIS A 808 -7.31 37.09 -10.18
C HIS A 808 -7.13 36.18 -8.96
N TYR A 809 -7.74 34.99 -8.92
CA TYR A 809 -7.52 34.06 -7.80
C TYR A 809 -6.06 33.63 -7.66
N PHE A 810 -5.38 33.35 -8.79
CA PHE A 810 -3.95 33.07 -8.78
C PHE A 810 -3.16 34.23 -8.17
N PHE A 811 -3.43 35.46 -8.59
CA PHE A 811 -2.78 36.65 -8.04
C PHE A 811 -3.03 36.83 -6.53
N ILE A 812 -4.27 36.69 -6.08
CA ILE A 812 -4.62 36.84 -4.66
C ILE A 812 -3.92 35.76 -3.83
N GLY A 813 -3.92 34.51 -4.29
CA GLY A 813 -3.17 33.43 -3.64
C GLY A 813 -1.67 33.69 -3.60
N ARG A 814 -1.12 34.26 -4.68
CA ARG A 814 0.29 34.65 -4.79
C ARG A 814 0.68 35.74 -3.80
N MET A 815 -0.16 36.77 -3.64
CA MET A 815 0.03 37.83 -2.65
C MET A 815 -0.11 37.31 -1.21
N LEU A 816 -1.04 36.39 -0.95
CA LEU A 816 -1.14 35.74 0.37
C LEU A 816 0.10 34.88 0.66
N GLY A 817 0.61 34.15 -0.34
CA GLY A 817 1.88 33.44 -0.25
C GLY A 817 3.05 34.37 0.06
N LYS A 818 3.08 35.57 -0.54
CA LYS A 818 4.07 36.61 -0.21
C LYS A 818 3.96 37.11 1.22
N ALA A 819 2.75 37.29 1.75
CA ALA A 819 2.56 37.65 3.16
C ALA A 819 3.10 36.56 4.09
N LEU A 820 2.81 35.29 3.82
CA LEU A 820 3.34 34.15 4.58
C LEU A 820 4.87 34.05 4.48
N TYR A 821 5.45 34.29 3.30
CA TYR A 821 6.91 34.25 3.09
C TYR A 821 7.67 35.38 3.79
N GLU A 822 7.03 36.54 4.03
CA GLU A 822 7.63 37.65 4.77
C GLU A 822 7.28 37.61 6.27
N ASN A 823 6.59 36.56 6.73
CA ASN A 823 6.02 36.44 8.09
C ASN A 823 5.13 37.65 8.46
N LEU A 824 4.34 38.15 7.51
CA LEU A 824 3.39 39.24 7.72
C LEU A 824 1.99 38.67 8.04
N LEU A 825 1.47 39.05 9.20
CA LEU A 825 0.12 38.70 9.62
C LEU A 825 -0.93 39.62 8.97
N VAL A 826 -2.00 39.04 8.43
CA VAL A 826 -3.08 39.75 7.76
C VAL A 826 -4.43 39.28 8.30
N ASP A 827 -5.24 40.23 8.76
CA ASP A 827 -6.52 39.99 9.45
C ASP A 827 -7.62 39.63 8.44
N ILE A 828 -7.60 38.38 7.95
CA ILE A 828 -8.52 37.85 6.94
C ILE A 828 -9.11 36.54 7.48
N PRO A 829 -10.39 36.51 7.87
CA PRO A 829 -11.04 35.30 8.37
C PRO A 829 -11.42 34.40 7.20
N LEU A 830 -10.62 33.38 6.88
CA LEU A 830 -10.93 32.42 5.81
C LEU A 830 -11.77 31.26 6.36
N ALA A 831 -12.69 30.75 5.55
CA ALA A 831 -13.53 29.63 5.94
C ALA A 831 -12.71 28.35 6.10
N GLY A 832 -13.02 27.55 7.14
CA GLY A 832 -12.28 26.34 7.46
C GLY A 832 -12.25 25.32 6.33
N PHE A 833 -13.39 25.09 5.65
CA PHE A 833 -13.46 24.19 4.50
C PHE A 833 -12.57 24.63 3.32
N PHE A 834 -12.41 25.94 3.12
CA PHE A 834 -11.56 26.50 2.07
C PHE A 834 -10.07 26.31 2.40
N LEU A 835 -9.67 26.54 3.65
CA LEU A 835 -8.30 26.27 4.11
C LEU A 835 -7.96 24.78 4.09
N SER A 836 -8.88 23.90 4.48
CA SER A 836 -8.71 22.44 4.34
C SER A 836 -8.46 22.05 2.89
N LYS A 837 -9.16 22.68 1.93
CA LYS A 837 -8.97 22.43 0.49
C LYS A 837 -7.60 22.91 -0.02
N LEU A 838 -7.10 24.02 0.52
CA LEU A 838 -5.75 24.52 0.22
C LEU A 838 -4.68 23.51 0.67
N LEU A 839 -4.84 22.95 1.87
CA LEU A 839 -3.93 21.98 2.49
C LEU A 839 -4.04 20.57 1.88
N GLY A 840 -5.21 20.17 1.38
CA GLY A 840 -5.48 18.84 0.86
C GLY A 840 -4.48 18.37 -0.20
N ARG A 841 -3.99 17.12 -0.10
CA ARG A 841 -3.08 16.51 -1.08
C ARG A 841 -3.78 16.11 -2.39
N SER A 842 -5.08 15.85 -2.33
CA SER A 842 -5.95 15.59 -3.48
C SER A 842 -7.11 16.59 -3.49
N SER A 843 -7.55 17.03 -4.67
CA SER A 843 -8.63 18.00 -4.85
C SER A 843 -10.01 17.53 -4.35
N SER A 844 -10.13 16.25 -3.96
CA SER A 844 -11.36 15.60 -3.47
C SER A 844 -11.37 15.35 -1.95
N SER A 845 -10.45 15.95 -1.18
CA SER A 845 -10.25 15.57 0.22
C SER A 845 -11.14 16.30 1.25
N VAL A 846 -12.10 17.11 0.81
CA VAL A 846 -13.02 17.77 1.73
C VAL A 846 -14.16 16.82 2.05
N GLU A 847 -14.18 16.31 3.29
CA GLU A 847 -15.21 15.41 3.79
C GLU A 847 -16.57 16.13 3.94
N PHE A 848 -17.67 15.36 3.88
CA PHE A 848 -19.05 15.80 4.07
C PHE A 848 -19.22 16.75 5.28
N HIS A 849 -18.48 16.52 6.36
CA HIS A 849 -18.61 17.29 7.61
C HIS A 849 -18.23 18.77 7.49
N HIS A 850 -17.48 19.15 6.46
CA HIS A 850 -17.19 20.55 6.19
C HIS A 850 -18.38 21.32 5.60
N LEU A 851 -19.45 20.63 5.19
CA LEU A 851 -20.67 21.26 4.70
C LEU A 851 -21.34 22.09 5.79
N ASP A 852 -21.30 21.64 7.06
CA ASP A 852 -21.83 22.39 8.21
C ASP A 852 -21.22 23.79 8.34
N SER A 853 -19.93 23.93 8.04
CA SER A 853 -19.23 25.21 8.09
C SER A 853 -19.48 26.09 6.86
N MET A 854 -19.99 25.53 5.76
CA MET A 854 -20.33 26.28 4.55
C MET A 854 -21.79 26.70 4.56
N ASP A 855 -22.69 25.73 4.74
CA ASP A 855 -24.13 25.90 4.76
C ASP A 855 -24.77 24.93 5.79
N PRO A 856 -25.01 25.40 7.03
CA PRO A 856 -25.56 24.57 8.09
C PRO A 856 -27.02 24.16 7.83
N GLU A 857 -27.78 24.93 7.04
CA GLU A 857 -29.16 24.57 6.70
C GLU A 857 -29.20 23.41 5.71
N LEU A 858 -28.39 23.48 4.65
CA LEU A 858 -28.26 22.37 3.71
C LEU A 858 -27.74 21.11 4.43
N CYS A 859 -26.75 21.26 5.32
CA CYS A 859 -26.25 20.16 6.13
C CYS A 859 -27.38 19.52 6.95
N ARG A 860 -28.20 20.32 7.65
CA ARG A 860 -29.34 19.84 8.44
C ARG A 860 -30.35 19.10 7.56
N SER A 861 -30.75 19.67 6.43
CA SER A 861 -31.71 19.03 5.51
C SER A 861 -31.20 17.71 4.92
N LEU A 862 -29.90 17.61 4.60
CA LEU A 862 -29.30 16.35 4.12
C LEU A 862 -29.20 15.29 5.23
N LEU A 863 -28.99 15.71 6.48
CA LEU A 863 -29.02 14.82 7.63
C LEU A 863 -30.44 14.33 7.94
N GLU A 864 -31.43 15.20 7.84
CA GLU A 864 -32.85 14.84 7.95
C GLU A 864 -33.23 13.80 6.88
N LEU A 865 -32.77 13.99 5.63
CA LEU A 865 -32.97 13.05 4.53
C LEU A 865 -32.37 11.65 4.81
N LYS A 866 -31.24 11.61 5.52
CA LYS A 866 -30.59 10.35 5.94
C LYS A 866 -31.45 9.59 6.94
N THR A 867 -32.10 10.27 7.87
CA THR A 867 -32.92 9.69 8.94
C THR A 867 -34.41 9.59 8.62
N TYR A 868 -34.81 10.01 7.42
CA TYR A 868 -36.21 10.04 6.98
C TYR A 868 -36.79 8.61 6.93
N GLN A 869 -37.89 8.38 7.66
CA GLN A 869 -38.51 7.07 7.84
C GLN A 869 -39.53 6.72 6.75
N ASP A 870 -40.15 7.74 6.13
CA ASP A 870 -41.13 7.56 5.06
C ASP A 870 -40.44 7.40 3.68
N ASP A 871 -41.22 7.27 2.60
CA ASP A 871 -40.65 7.11 1.26
C ASP A 871 -40.06 8.43 0.75
N VAL A 872 -38.74 8.44 0.50
CA VAL A 872 -38.01 9.61 -0.01
C VAL A 872 -38.54 10.07 -1.38
N LEU A 873 -39.20 9.18 -2.12
CA LEU A 873 -39.85 9.52 -3.40
C LEU A 873 -40.90 10.63 -3.27
N ASP A 874 -41.56 10.75 -2.11
CA ASP A 874 -42.60 11.77 -1.88
C ASP A 874 -42.04 13.20 -1.86
N LEU A 875 -40.73 13.35 -1.63
CA LEU A 875 -40.05 14.66 -1.64
C LEU A 875 -39.81 15.19 -3.06
N GLY A 876 -40.01 14.38 -4.09
CA GLY A 876 -39.86 14.79 -5.50
C GLY A 876 -38.45 15.28 -5.87
N LEU A 877 -37.43 14.79 -5.16
CA LEU A 877 -36.04 15.14 -5.40
C LEU A 877 -35.49 14.39 -6.62
N ASP A 878 -34.67 15.06 -7.42
CA ASP A 878 -33.89 14.50 -8.50
C ASP A 878 -32.39 14.80 -8.30
N PHE A 879 -31.52 14.25 -9.15
CA PHE A 879 -30.08 14.48 -9.03
C PHE A 879 -29.65 15.80 -9.72
N THR A 880 -30.35 16.89 -9.46
CA THR A 880 -30.03 18.22 -10.00
C THR A 880 -29.84 19.27 -8.89
N VAL A 881 -29.07 20.32 -9.20
CA VAL A 881 -28.86 21.47 -8.31
C VAL A 881 -29.19 22.75 -9.06
N LEU A 882 -30.02 23.58 -8.44
CA LEU A 882 -30.31 24.94 -8.90
C LEU A 882 -29.29 25.92 -8.28
N ASN A 883 -28.48 26.55 -9.12
CA ASN A 883 -27.66 27.70 -8.72
C ASN A 883 -28.34 28.98 -9.19
N SER A 884 -28.52 29.93 -8.27
CA SER A 884 -29.10 31.24 -8.54
C SER A 884 -28.01 32.30 -8.32
N ASP A 885 -27.12 32.47 -9.28
CA ASP A 885 -26.01 33.42 -9.22
C ASP A 885 -26.40 34.71 -9.97
N LEU A 886 -26.41 35.85 -9.27
CA LEU A 886 -26.70 37.19 -9.84
C LEU A 886 -28.02 37.28 -10.66
N GLY A 887 -29.01 36.46 -10.31
CA GLY A 887 -30.32 36.42 -10.98
C GLY A 887 -30.38 35.48 -12.21
N GLN A 888 -29.28 34.80 -12.55
CA GLN A 888 -29.28 33.71 -13.52
C GLN A 888 -29.45 32.37 -12.80
N ASN A 889 -30.48 31.64 -13.20
CA ASN A 889 -30.75 30.29 -12.69
C ASN A 889 -30.16 29.27 -13.64
N THR A 890 -29.13 28.55 -13.17
CA THR A 890 -28.58 27.39 -13.89
C THR A 890 -28.92 26.11 -13.15
N VAL A 891 -29.35 25.09 -13.89
CA VAL A 891 -29.58 23.75 -13.36
C VAL A 891 -28.41 22.89 -13.80
N GLU A 892 -27.69 22.34 -12.83
CA GLU A 892 -26.57 21.43 -13.07
C GLU A 892 -26.92 20.02 -12.58
N GLU A 893 -26.61 19.01 -13.39
CA GLU A 893 -26.82 17.62 -13.01
C GLU A 893 -25.65 17.09 -12.17
N LEU A 894 -25.97 16.44 -11.04
CA LEU A 894 -24.97 15.83 -10.15
C LEU A 894 -24.35 14.55 -10.74
N ILE A 895 -25.14 13.83 -11.53
CA ILE A 895 -24.81 12.59 -12.26
C ILE A 895 -25.30 12.72 -13.71
N PRO A 896 -24.73 11.97 -14.67
CA PRO A 896 -25.21 11.99 -16.05
C PRO A 896 -26.69 11.59 -16.15
N ASN A 897 -27.52 12.39 -16.83
CA ASN A 897 -28.98 12.22 -16.91
C ASN A 897 -29.69 12.29 -15.56
N GLY A 898 -29.15 13.07 -14.62
CA GLY A 898 -29.65 13.20 -13.25
C GLY A 898 -31.08 13.75 -13.16
N SER A 899 -31.53 14.55 -14.13
CA SER A 899 -32.90 15.09 -14.15
C SER A 899 -33.99 14.03 -14.29
N ASN A 900 -33.64 12.83 -14.80
CA ASN A 900 -34.57 11.73 -15.03
C ASN A 900 -34.51 10.67 -13.92
N ILE A 901 -33.63 10.85 -12.93
CA ILE A 901 -33.41 9.89 -11.85
C ILE A 901 -33.96 10.48 -10.57
N ALA A 902 -35.08 9.93 -10.09
CA ALA A 902 -35.65 10.30 -8.81
C ALA A 902 -34.80 9.76 -7.64
N VAL A 903 -34.74 10.53 -6.55
CA VAL A 903 -34.10 10.08 -5.32
C VAL A 903 -35.04 9.10 -4.60
N THR A 904 -34.56 7.88 -4.37
CA THR A 904 -35.23 6.78 -3.68
C THR A 904 -34.53 6.46 -2.37
N ASN A 905 -35.17 5.63 -1.53
CA ASN A 905 -34.60 5.13 -0.29
C ASN A 905 -33.25 4.41 -0.47
N GLU A 906 -33.01 3.79 -1.63
CA GLU A 906 -31.78 3.06 -1.96
C GLU A 906 -30.64 3.99 -2.41
N ASN A 907 -30.96 5.05 -3.16
CA ASN A 907 -29.97 5.96 -3.73
C ASN A 907 -29.77 7.26 -2.90
N ARG A 908 -30.54 7.47 -1.82
CA ARG A 908 -30.47 8.70 -0.99
C ARG A 908 -29.07 9.01 -0.46
N ILE A 909 -28.29 7.99 -0.09
CA ILE A 909 -26.93 8.16 0.43
C ILE A 909 -26.01 8.67 -0.69
N GLU A 910 -26.20 8.18 -1.91
CA GLU A 910 -25.47 8.68 -3.08
C GLU A 910 -25.84 10.14 -3.36
N TYR A 911 -27.12 10.49 -3.34
CA TYR A 911 -27.56 11.88 -3.51
C TYR A 911 -26.91 12.82 -2.49
N ILE A 912 -26.92 12.47 -1.20
CA ILE A 912 -26.29 13.24 -0.11
C ILE A 912 -24.80 13.44 -0.39
N TYR A 913 -24.09 12.37 -0.76
CA TYR A 913 -22.66 12.44 -1.07
C TYR A 913 -22.39 13.34 -2.29
N ARG A 914 -23.14 13.17 -3.38
CA ARG A 914 -22.98 13.94 -4.62
C ARG A 914 -23.29 15.42 -4.41
N MET A 915 -24.31 15.75 -3.61
CA MET A 915 -24.66 17.13 -3.26
C MET A 915 -23.54 17.80 -2.46
N ALA A 916 -23.00 17.11 -1.45
CA ALA A 916 -21.90 17.64 -0.64
C ALA A 916 -20.60 17.80 -1.46
N ASP A 917 -20.25 16.80 -2.27
CA ASP A 917 -19.10 16.86 -3.19
C ASP A 917 -19.27 18.00 -4.21
N TYR A 918 -20.49 18.22 -4.70
CA TYR A 918 -20.78 19.31 -5.60
C TYR A 918 -20.51 20.68 -4.95
N LYS A 919 -21.11 20.97 -3.80
CA LYS A 919 -20.97 22.27 -3.11
C LYS A 919 -19.54 22.53 -2.63
N LEU A 920 -18.87 21.54 -2.05
CA LEU A 920 -17.52 21.71 -1.45
C LEU A 920 -16.39 21.58 -2.47
N ASN A 921 -16.48 20.60 -3.38
CA ASN A 921 -15.39 20.25 -4.29
C ASN A 921 -15.59 20.80 -5.69
N LYS A 922 -16.71 20.53 -6.35
CA LYS A 922 -16.92 20.88 -7.78
C LYS A 922 -17.16 22.38 -8.01
N GLN A 923 -18.08 22.98 -7.25
CA GLN A 923 -18.58 24.34 -7.51
C GLN A 923 -17.47 25.41 -7.47
N ILE A 924 -16.54 25.29 -6.51
CA ILE A 924 -15.43 26.23 -6.32
C ILE A 924 -14.07 25.65 -6.79
N ALA A 925 -14.07 24.56 -7.57
CA ALA A 925 -12.85 23.82 -7.94
C ALA A 925 -11.81 24.70 -8.64
N LYS A 926 -12.23 25.40 -9.70
CA LYS A 926 -11.35 26.21 -10.56
C LYS A 926 -10.73 27.37 -9.79
N GLN A 927 -11.55 28.08 -9.02
CA GLN A 927 -11.16 29.21 -8.16
C GLN A 927 -10.14 28.75 -7.10
N SER A 928 -10.46 27.65 -6.41
CA SER A 928 -9.60 27.10 -5.36
C SER A 928 -8.27 26.61 -5.91
N GLN A 929 -8.26 25.96 -7.07
CA GLN A 929 -7.04 25.47 -7.71
C GLN A 929 -6.14 26.62 -8.20
N ALA A 930 -6.73 27.65 -8.82
CA ALA A 930 -5.99 28.84 -9.23
C ALA A 930 -5.36 29.55 -8.03
N PHE A 931 -6.13 29.75 -6.96
CA PHE A 931 -5.64 30.32 -5.71
C PHE A 931 -4.51 29.50 -5.09
N LYS A 932 -4.69 28.18 -4.99
CA LYS A 932 -3.69 27.23 -4.48
C LYS A 932 -2.39 27.26 -5.29
N ASN A 933 -2.48 27.33 -6.61
CA ASN A 933 -1.32 27.48 -7.49
C ASN A 933 -0.60 28.82 -7.24
N GLY A 934 -1.34 29.89 -6.97
CA GLY A 934 -0.78 31.18 -6.58
C GLY A 934 0.01 31.11 -5.28
N VAL A 935 -0.54 30.48 -4.23
CA VAL A 935 0.18 30.29 -2.96
C VAL A 935 1.45 29.45 -3.18
N ARG A 936 1.34 28.36 -3.95
CA ARG A 936 2.45 27.43 -4.28
C ARG A 936 3.62 28.12 -4.99
N ASP A 937 3.34 29.15 -5.80
CA ASP A 937 4.37 29.92 -6.52
C ASP A 937 5.41 30.52 -5.55
N VAL A 938 4.92 31.08 -4.44
CA VAL A 938 5.78 31.75 -3.46
C VAL A 938 6.24 30.80 -2.35
N VAL A 939 5.30 30.05 -1.74
CA VAL A 939 5.55 29.16 -0.62
C VAL A 939 5.21 27.71 -1.00
N PRO A 940 6.16 26.76 -0.90
CA PRO A 940 5.88 25.34 -1.14
C PRO A 940 4.71 24.82 -0.28
N LEU A 941 3.75 24.14 -0.91
CA LEU A 941 2.57 23.62 -0.22
C LEU A 941 2.93 22.57 0.83
N GLU A 942 4.03 21.84 0.64
CA GLU A 942 4.53 20.84 1.57
C GLU A 942 4.88 21.45 2.93
N TRP A 943 5.26 22.72 2.97
CA TRP A 943 5.53 23.43 4.22
C TRP A 943 4.23 23.79 4.96
N LEU A 944 3.20 24.17 4.21
CA LEU A 944 1.88 24.48 4.77
C LEU A 944 1.14 23.23 5.24
N GLN A 945 1.37 22.08 4.59
CA GLN A 945 0.80 20.78 4.96
C GLN A 945 1.23 20.23 6.33
N MET A 946 2.17 20.91 7.01
CA MET A 946 2.49 20.62 8.41
C MET A 946 1.41 21.13 9.37
N PHE A 947 0.45 21.94 8.92
CA PHE A 947 -0.54 22.61 9.76
C PHE A 947 -1.96 22.14 9.44
N ASP A 948 -2.84 22.10 10.44
CA ASP A 948 -4.29 21.96 10.23
C ASP A 948 -4.92 23.29 9.76
N TRP A 949 -6.17 23.28 9.29
CA TRP A 949 -6.86 24.47 8.81
C TRP A 949 -6.95 25.58 9.87
N LYS A 950 -7.19 25.24 11.14
CA LYS A 950 -7.19 26.21 12.26
C LYS A 950 -5.82 26.83 12.47
N GLU A 951 -4.77 26.02 12.37
CA GLU A 951 -3.39 26.44 12.54
C GLU A 951 -2.92 27.32 11.38
N LEU A 952 -3.32 26.98 10.15
CA LEU A 952 -3.08 27.82 8.99
C LEU A 952 -3.79 29.17 9.10
N GLN A 953 -5.03 29.20 9.62
CA GLN A 953 -5.71 30.47 9.92
C GLN A 953 -4.93 31.30 10.95
N MET A 954 -4.33 30.67 11.97
CA MET A 954 -3.45 31.34 12.94
C MET A 954 -2.15 31.84 12.30
N LEU A 955 -1.56 31.11 11.34
CA LEU A 955 -0.39 31.58 10.59
C LEU A 955 -0.71 32.79 9.71
N VAL A 956 -1.90 32.82 9.10
CA VAL A 956 -2.33 33.94 8.25
C VAL A 956 -2.66 35.17 9.09
N SER A 957 -3.52 35.04 10.11
CA SER A 957 -4.07 36.20 10.83
C SER A 957 -3.47 36.47 12.19
N GLY A 958 -2.68 35.55 12.74
CA GLY A 958 -2.18 35.62 14.11
C GLY A 958 -3.15 35.03 15.12
N ALA A 959 -2.68 34.94 16.37
CA ALA A 959 -3.43 34.30 17.43
C ALA A 959 -4.71 35.09 17.79
N SER A 960 -5.84 34.39 17.95
CA SER A 960 -7.10 34.99 18.40
C SER A 960 -7.21 35.08 19.93
N ILE A 961 -6.07 35.04 20.63
CA ILE A 961 -5.98 35.18 22.09
C ILE A 961 -5.89 36.66 22.50
N PRO A 962 -6.28 36.98 23.75
CA PRO A 962 -6.05 38.27 24.36
C PRO A 962 -4.59 38.71 24.29
N ILE A 963 -4.37 40.02 24.15
CA ILE A 963 -3.03 40.60 24.21
C ILE A 963 -2.53 40.49 25.67
N ASP A 964 -1.51 39.68 25.88
CA ASP A 964 -0.81 39.62 27.14
C ASP A 964 0.05 40.87 27.33
N LEU A 965 -0.40 41.74 28.24
CA LEU A 965 0.30 42.97 28.57
C LEU A 965 1.60 42.70 29.33
N THR A 966 1.70 41.58 30.05
CA THR A 966 2.92 41.25 30.80
C THR A 966 4.04 40.88 29.84
N ASP A 967 3.77 39.99 28.89
CA ASP A 967 4.70 39.63 27.81
C ASP A 967 5.08 40.85 26.95
N LEU A 968 4.13 41.72 26.59
CA LEU A 968 4.43 42.93 25.83
C LEU A 968 5.36 43.87 26.62
N MET A 969 5.14 44.03 27.92
CA MET A 969 5.94 44.90 28.77
C MET A 969 7.38 44.37 28.95
N GLU A 970 7.54 43.05 29.14
CA GLU A 970 8.85 42.40 29.28
C GLU A 970 9.71 42.50 28.01
N ASN A 971 9.06 42.53 26.83
CA ASN A 971 9.73 42.61 25.53
C ASN A 971 9.76 44.03 24.93
N THR A 972 9.32 45.06 25.67
CA THR A 972 9.36 46.46 25.22
C THR A 972 10.73 47.09 25.50
N ARG A 973 11.32 47.74 24.49
CA ARG A 973 12.54 48.54 24.63
C ARG A 973 12.23 50.02 24.78
N TYR A 974 12.86 50.68 25.74
CA TYR A 974 12.76 52.13 25.90
C TYR A 974 13.99 52.79 25.30
N GLY A 975 13.81 53.89 24.57
CA GLY A 975 14.89 54.64 23.95
C GLY A 975 14.85 56.13 24.32
N GLY A 976 15.99 56.81 24.18
CA GLY A 976 16.12 58.21 24.57
C GLY A 976 16.12 58.38 26.09
N GLU A 977 15.28 59.28 26.60
CA GLU A 977 15.14 59.61 28.03
C GLU A 977 14.19 58.67 28.79
N TYR A 978 13.48 57.79 28.08
CA TYR A 978 12.56 56.84 28.70
C TYR A 978 13.25 55.58 29.19
N ASN A 979 12.86 55.14 30.38
CA ASN A 979 13.22 53.86 30.98
C ASN A 979 11.97 53.25 31.66
N ALA A 980 12.08 52.02 32.17
CA ALA A 980 10.96 51.31 32.78
C ALA A 980 10.39 52.02 34.04
N GLU A 981 11.18 52.87 34.69
CA GLU A 981 10.81 53.60 35.92
C GLU A 981 10.24 55.00 35.64
N HIS A 982 10.28 55.47 34.39
CA HIS A 982 9.88 56.82 34.01
C HIS A 982 8.38 57.05 34.29
N PRO A 983 7.98 58.19 34.89
CA PRO A 983 6.58 58.44 35.29
C PRO A 983 5.59 58.32 34.12
N THR A 984 5.93 58.83 32.93
CA THR A 984 5.10 58.69 31.71
C THR A 984 4.95 57.23 31.26
N ILE A 985 5.98 56.40 31.40
CA ILE A 985 5.95 54.97 31.04
C ILE A 985 5.09 54.18 32.04
N LEU A 986 5.23 54.47 33.34
CA LEU A 986 4.35 53.89 34.36
C LEU A 986 2.89 54.29 34.13
N ALA A 987 2.62 55.54 33.78
CA ALA A 987 1.28 56.01 33.42
C ALA A 987 0.75 55.34 32.14
N PHE A 988 1.59 55.17 31.11
CA PHE A 988 1.24 54.45 29.88
C PHE A 988 0.76 53.02 30.16
N TRP A 989 1.52 52.24 30.95
CA TRP A 989 1.12 50.87 31.29
C TRP A 989 -0.12 50.81 32.19
N LYS A 990 -0.32 51.78 33.09
CA LYS A 990 -1.57 51.90 33.87
C LYS A 990 -2.77 52.14 32.97
N VAL A 991 -2.66 53.07 32.03
CA VAL A 991 -3.72 53.36 31.05
C VAL A 991 -4.03 52.13 30.21
N LEU A 992 -3.01 51.38 29.75
CA LEU A 992 -3.21 50.15 28.98
C LEU A 992 -3.88 49.03 29.75
N ARG A 993 -3.65 48.91 31.06
CA ARG A 993 -4.37 47.95 31.91
C ARG A 993 -5.86 48.27 31.99
N CYS A 994 -6.23 49.54 31.89
CA CYS A 994 -7.62 50.00 31.85
C CYS A 994 -8.26 49.94 30.45
N PHE A 995 -7.50 49.64 29.40
CA PHE A 995 -8.05 49.51 28.04
C PHE A 995 -8.79 48.18 27.87
N GLY A 996 -9.90 48.23 27.14
CA GLY A 996 -10.57 47.04 26.64
C GLY A 996 -9.71 46.32 25.59
N GLU A 997 -10.06 45.08 25.25
CA GLU A 997 -9.27 44.31 24.29
C GLU A 997 -9.24 44.95 22.90
N THR A 998 -10.36 45.51 22.45
CA THR A 998 -10.45 46.24 21.19
C THR A 998 -9.46 47.41 21.13
N GLN A 999 -9.34 48.18 22.21
CA GLN A 999 -8.40 49.31 22.32
C GLN A 999 -6.94 48.85 22.36
N LYS A 1000 -6.64 47.73 23.05
CA LYS A 1000 -5.30 47.12 23.03
C LYS A 1000 -4.91 46.67 21.63
N ARG A 1001 -5.84 46.06 20.89
CA ARG A 1001 -5.64 45.64 19.48
C ARG A 1001 -5.46 46.85 18.55
N GLN A 1002 -6.18 47.94 18.79
CA GLN A 1002 -6.00 49.20 18.07
C GLN A 1002 -4.62 49.82 18.32
N LEU A 1003 -4.14 49.82 19.57
CA LEU A 1003 -2.77 50.28 19.87
C LEU A 1003 -1.73 49.40 19.18
N LEU A 1004 -1.88 48.08 19.27
CA LEU A 1004 -0.95 47.16 18.63
C LEU A 1004 -0.93 47.39 17.12
N LYS A 1005 -2.09 47.59 16.50
CA LYS A 1005 -2.21 47.94 15.08
C LYS A 1005 -1.58 49.30 14.77
N PHE A 1006 -1.74 50.28 15.65
CA PHE A 1006 -1.16 51.61 15.49
C PHE A 1006 0.37 51.56 15.45
N VAL A 1007 1.01 50.73 16.30
CA VAL A 1007 2.48 50.65 16.40
C VAL A 1007 3.10 49.63 15.45
N THR A 1008 2.40 48.52 15.17
CA THR A 1008 2.97 47.37 14.44
C THR A 1008 2.27 47.06 13.11
N SER A 1009 1.20 47.81 12.77
CA SER A 1009 0.29 47.53 11.66
C SER A 1009 -0.52 46.23 11.78
N CYS A 1010 -0.36 45.46 12.87
CA CYS A 1010 -1.10 44.23 13.14
C CYS A 1010 -2.00 44.35 14.38
N SER A 1011 -3.25 43.89 14.29
CA SER A 1011 -4.22 43.88 15.40
C SER A 1011 -4.08 42.66 16.33
N ARG A 1012 -3.22 41.70 15.97
CA ARG A 1012 -3.08 40.42 16.69
C ARG A 1012 -1.64 40.23 17.20
N PRO A 1013 -1.47 39.62 18.38
CA PRO A 1013 -0.13 39.34 18.88
C PRO A 1013 0.59 38.29 18.01
N PRO A 1014 1.93 38.30 17.97
CA PRO A 1014 2.71 37.23 17.36
C PRO A 1014 2.44 35.89 18.04
N LEU A 1015 2.52 34.79 17.28
CA LEU A 1015 2.16 33.45 17.76
C LEU A 1015 3.02 32.94 18.92
N LEU A 1016 4.30 33.29 18.95
CA LEU A 1016 5.27 32.84 19.96
C LEU A 1016 5.59 33.93 21.01
N GLY A 1017 4.68 34.90 21.17
CA GLY A 1017 4.84 36.05 22.06
C GLY A 1017 5.62 37.22 21.44
N PHE A 1018 5.69 38.33 22.19
CA PHE A 1018 6.27 39.58 21.72
C PHE A 1018 7.80 39.56 21.57
N LYS A 1019 8.47 38.54 22.10
CA LYS A 1019 9.92 38.31 21.87
C LYS A 1019 10.28 38.12 20.39
N GLU A 1020 9.38 37.52 19.61
CA GLU A 1020 9.60 37.29 18.17
C GLU A 1020 9.35 38.55 17.33
N LEU A 1021 8.80 39.62 17.91
CA LEU A 1021 8.53 40.85 17.18
C LEU A 1021 9.86 41.49 16.75
N HIS A 1022 10.12 41.50 15.45
CA HIS A 1022 11.33 42.08 14.86
C HIS A 1022 10.99 43.23 13.90
N PRO A 1023 11.51 44.44 14.15
CA PRO A 1023 12.23 44.88 15.36
C PRO A 1023 11.33 44.88 16.62
N PRO A 1024 11.90 44.86 17.86
CA PRO A 1024 11.12 44.80 19.09
C PRO A 1024 10.27 46.05 19.29
N PHE A 1025 9.17 45.92 20.04
CA PHE A 1025 8.31 47.05 20.39
C PHE A 1025 9.14 48.10 21.14
N CYS A 1026 9.16 49.34 20.66
CA CYS A 1026 9.99 50.40 21.22
C CYS A 1026 9.16 51.63 21.58
N ILE A 1027 9.48 52.29 22.70
CA ILE A 1027 8.89 53.58 23.07
C ILE A 1027 9.99 54.63 23.20
N GLN A 1028 9.82 55.77 22.52
CA GLN A 1028 10.73 56.92 22.58
C GLN A 1028 9.98 58.22 22.87
N PRO A 1029 10.64 59.18 23.54
CA PRO A 1029 10.07 60.50 23.78
C PRO A 1029 9.88 61.27 22.47
N SER A 1030 8.79 62.03 22.37
CA SER A 1030 8.49 62.83 21.17
C SER A 1030 7.93 64.20 21.50
N GLY A 1031 8.79 65.22 21.50
CA GLY A 1031 8.41 66.63 21.51
C GLY A 1031 7.56 67.07 22.71
N SER A 1032 6.83 68.18 22.53
CA SER A 1032 6.02 68.80 23.58
C SER A 1032 4.71 68.06 23.89
N GLU A 1033 4.18 68.28 25.10
CA GLU A 1033 2.92 67.72 25.61
C GLU A 1033 1.68 67.97 24.73
N ASP A 1034 1.74 68.95 23.81
CA ASP A 1034 0.63 69.27 22.92
C ASP A 1034 0.47 68.28 21.76
N ARG A 1035 1.56 67.60 21.36
CA ARG A 1035 1.54 66.66 20.25
C ARG A 1035 0.75 65.40 20.59
N LEU A 1036 0.24 64.74 19.55
CA LEU A 1036 -0.33 63.40 19.66
C LEU A 1036 0.80 62.35 19.62
N PRO A 1037 0.58 61.17 20.21
CA PRO A 1037 1.47 60.04 20.00
C PRO A 1037 1.52 59.70 18.51
N THR A 1038 2.72 59.48 18.00
CA THR A 1038 2.93 59.04 16.60
C THR A 1038 3.59 57.67 16.60
N ALA A 1039 3.50 56.95 15.50
CA ALA A 1039 4.12 55.63 15.36
C ALA A 1039 5.04 55.59 14.13
N SER A 1040 6.08 54.78 14.21
CA SER A 1040 6.91 54.40 13.07
C SER A 1040 6.86 52.88 12.97
N THR A 1041 5.88 52.39 12.21
CA THR A 1041 5.52 50.96 12.11
C THR A 1041 6.64 50.11 11.51
N CYS A 1042 7.52 50.69 10.68
CA CYS A 1042 8.76 50.02 10.21
C CYS A 1042 9.62 49.51 11.37
N MET A 1043 9.66 50.28 12.47
CA MET A 1043 10.54 50.05 13.61
C MET A 1043 9.77 49.56 14.84
N ASN A 1044 8.47 49.26 14.71
CA ASN A 1044 7.57 48.98 15.83
C ASN A 1044 7.72 50.01 16.97
N LEU A 1045 7.89 51.28 16.59
CA LEU A 1045 8.26 52.38 17.48
C LEU A 1045 7.07 53.28 17.77
N LEU A 1046 6.72 53.42 19.04
CA LEU A 1046 5.78 54.41 19.56
C LEU A 1046 6.55 55.66 20.01
N LYS A 1047 6.30 56.77 19.34
CA LYS A 1047 6.79 58.10 19.70
C LYS A 1047 5.78 58.75 20.64
N LEU A 1048 6.04 58.65 21.94
CA LEU A 1048 5.14 59.10 23.00
C LEU A 1048 5.65 60.44 23.58
N PRO A 1049 4.87 61.53 23.54
CA PRO A 1049 5.22 62.77 24.23
C PRO A 1049 5.19 62.62 25.76
N GLU A 1050 5.93 63.48 26.47
CA GLU A 1050 6.04 63.41 27.93
C GLU A 1050 4.80 63.99 28.64
N TYR A 1051 3.70 63.25 28.64
CA TYR A 1051 2.49 63.68 29.34
C TYR A 1051 2.67 63.61 30.86
N LYS A 1052 2.42 64.73 31.55
CA LYS A 1052 2.44 64.81 33.03
C LYS A 1052 1.18 64.23 33.68
N ASN A 1053 0.03 64.32 33.00
CA ASN A 1053 -1.27 63.89 33.52
C ASN A 1053 -1.74 62.58 32.86
N GLU A 1054 -2.07 61.57 33.65
CA GLU A 1054 -2.55 60.26 33.17
C GLU A 1054 -3.83 60.39 32.31
N HIS A 1055 -4.74 61.30 32.68
CA HIS A 1055 -5.96 61.57 31.91
C HIS A 1055 -5.65 62.07 30.50
N THR A 1056 -4.71 63.01 30.38
CA THR A 1056 -4.31 63.57 29.09
C THR A 1056 -3.61 62.53 28.21
N LEU A 1057 -2.81 61.65 28.81
CA LEU A 1057 -2.19 60.51 28.11
C LEU A 1057 -3.27 59.59 27.56
N ARG A 1058 -4.27 59.23 28.38
CA ARG A 1058 -5.37 58.36 27.98
C ARG A 1058 -6.18 58.94 26.82
N GLU A 1059 -6.58 60.19 26.91
CA GLU A 1059 -7.37 60.85 25.86
C GLU A 1059 -6.60 60.96 24.55
N LYS A 1060 -5.36 61.46 24.58
CA LYS A 1060 -4.54 61.64 23.38
C LYS A 1060 -4.11 60.32 22.75
N LEU A 1061 -3.78 59.31 23.57
CA LEU A 1061 -3.47 57.96 23.07
C LEU A 1061 -4.70 57.32 22.43
N HIS A 1062 -5.86 57.39 23.08
CA HIS A 1062 -7.10 56.86 22.52
C HIS A 1062 -7.48 57.56 21.21
N TYR A 1063 -7.34 58.89 21.15
CA TYR A 1063 -7.58 59.64 19.92
C TYR A 1063 -6.63 59.22 18.79
N ALA A 1064 -5.32 59.10 19.08
CA ALA A 1064 -4.33 58.70 18.08
C ALA A 1064 -4.63 57.32 17.49
N ILE A 1065 -4.93 56.32 18.32
CA ILE A 1065 -5.20 54.94 17.86
C ILE A 1065 -6.55 54.79 17.13
N THR A 1066 -7.50 55.72 17.32
CA THR A 1066 -8.83 55.66 16.67
C THR A 1066 -8.94 56.53 15.41
N SER A 1067 -8.06 57.53 15.26
CA SER A 1067 -8.13 58.53 14.17
C SER A 1067 -7.93 57.96 12.76
N GLY A 1068 -7.25 56.82 12.60
CA GLY A 1068 -7.05 56.16 11.30
C GLY A 1068 -6.26 56.96 10.26
N ALA A 1069 -5.53 58.00 10.70
CA ALA A 1069 -4.71 58.84 9.84
C ALA A 1069 -3.49 58.08 9.27
N GLY A 1070 -3.27 58.17 7.95
CA GLY A 1070 -2.15 57.53 7.25
C GLY A 1070 -0.78 58.23 7.44
N PHE A 1071 0.25 57.75 6.73
CA PHE A 1071 1.64 58.24 6.82
C PHE A 1071 1.86 59.73 6.48
N GLU A 1072 0.85 60.43 5.96
CA GLU A 1072 0.95 61.85 5.58
C GLU A 1072 1.06 62.81 6.78
N LEU A 1073 0.74 62.34 7.99
CA LEU A 1073 0.68 63.16 9.21
C LEU A 1073 1.86 62.94 10.17
N SER A 1074 2.85 62.11 9.81
CA SER A 1074 4.01 61.77 10.65
C SER A 1074 5.21 62.69 10.48
#